data_AF-A0A1G9M6U8-F1
#
_entry.id   AF-A0A1G9M6U8-F1
#
_cell.length_a   1.000
_cell.length_b   1.000
_cell.length_c   1.000
_cell.angle_alpha   90.00
_cell.angle_beta   90.00
_cell.angle_gamma   90.00
#
_symmetry.space_group_name_H-M   'P 1'
#
loop_
_entity.id
_entity.type
_entity.pdbx_description
1 polymer ?
#
loop_
_entity_poly.entity_id
_entity_poly.type
_entity_poly.pdbx_seq_one_letter_code
_entity_poly.pdbx_strand_id
1 'polypeptide(L)'
;MMEENQLEVSKAHFDDYPEIVNLFNKNKVYQFPDGRPLTTDDFDLTMKVKEVQPFFLLRQNGKLVGTSAFFKFITHECLDTDSSFSGFLLIDSENRGGQAISYLYRTILEQIAQLGFSNLFTEISKYNKPSLSLSRLNGFREYSQTYEDILHCRSLRSNLPKVIKTFCLSDYHGKTYDLSTFEILEEIEDSVRKETFIRTQISNEELSFKVQDQASLPYFLKMALFQLEIVQEAGRYSLQADFFSDDVEKIQVKIGRRLSILNRKHRRLSLGKHARYAVQANIVTKQGTIAVQLERCGNQSLGESQLLEQSFCGYRLKVSHEGSLLFCKGERVVFEDTFIMFSRPLTSTFKVKEKPNSLDIIWSYKGAQIKKSINFSEDALICQYDCNEKARAMMPQLVKQGFRIFNQEHLLKDGETYKVNRPGFYPQEHDDFLRAGAFVVESFDYEIPSEDCHVHYSPLGKASNQMQFRPLSICSSDDFDGSTYQIQFSPLNQPKAQPFFDQLVYQPSSKNLLKYVSQLALEQEHGYGTKRFLKNRKRYATDVLVLAYNQLVIPCEAIPKDCDHAALSFTLKIKGNLKAIRFCEAIPYQNKAHILESKHKLVIYDEKQNRYIGLVCQDGVFYSYKENNSLKIRCVFDTNLTHAVNVRITEYKRS
;
A
#
# COMPACT_ATOMS: atom_id res chain seq x y z
N MET A 1 44.42 2.07 -25.72
CA MET A 1 43.84 1.73 -24.42
C MET A 1 42.49 2.42 -24.36
N MET A 2 41.38 1.66 -24.43
CA MET A 2 40.05 2.21 -24.15
C MET A 2 39.91 2.21 -22.63
N GLU A 3 39.70 3.37 -22.01
CA GLU A 3 39.26 3.44 -20.62
C GLU A 3 37.92 2.70 -20.54
N GLU A 4 37.90 1.53 -19.93
CA GLU A 4 36.65 0.82 -19.63
C GLU A 4 35.85 1.70 -18.66
N ASN A 5 34.66 2.13 -19.07
CA ASN A 5 33.67 2.74 -18.18
C ASN A 5 33.31 1.72 -17.10
N GLN A 6 34.00 1.75 -15.96
CA GLN A 6 33.80 0.83 -14.86
C GLN A 6 32.56 1.30 -14.07
N LEU A 7 31.41 0.70 -14.39
CA LEU A 7 30.20 0.78 -13.59
C LEU A 7 30.34 -0.17 -12.40
N GLU A 8 30.00 0.32 -11.22
CA GLU A 8 30.06 -0.47 -9.98
C GLU A 8 28.80 -0.26 -9.16
N VAL A 9 28.33 -1.30 -8.48
CA VAL A 9 27.21 -1.23 -7.54
C VAL A 9 27.68 -1.62 -6.15
N SER A 10 27.45 -0.76 -5.17
CA SER A 10 27.72 -1.01 -3.75
C SER A 10 26.47 -0.79 -2.90
N LYS A 11 26.52 -1.21 -1.63
CA LYS A 11 25.51 -0.86 -0.63
C LYS A 11 25.95 0.41 0.09
N ALA A 12 25.00 1.30 0.37
CA ALA A 12 25.30 2.54 1.07
C ALA A 12 25.65 2.30 2.54
N HIS A 13 26.61 3.07 3.02
CA HIS A 13 26.94 3.24 4.43
C HIS A 13 26.61 4.66 4.88
N PHE A 14 26.70 4.92 6.19
CA PHE A 14 26.42 6.24 6.76
C PHE A 14 27.30 7.34 6.12
N ASP A 15 28.56 7.03 5.83
CA ASP A 15 29.51 7.96 5.22
C ASP A 15 29.13 8.36 3.77
N ASP A 16 28.30 7.56 3.08
CA ASP A 16 27.83 7.89 1.72
C ASP A 16 26.69 8.92 1.74
N TYR A 17 26.05 9.18 2.88
CA TYR A 17 24.81 9.97 2.95
C TYR A 17 24.95 11.40 2.37
N PRO A 18 26.04 12.15 2.63
CA PRO A 18 26.22 13.46 2.02
C PRO A 18 26.23 13.42 0.48
N GLU A 19 26.86 12.41 -0.13
CA GLU A 19 26.90 12.25 -1.59
C GLU A 19 25.53 11.86 -2.15
N ILE A 20 24.81 10.98 -1.46
CA ILE A 20 23.43 10.59 -1.82
C ILE A 20 22.50 11.81 -1.78
N VAL A 21 22.54 12.59 -0.71
CA VAL A 21 21.74 13.80 -0.56
C VAL A 21 22.04 14.80 -1.68
N ASN A 22 23.32 14.97 -2.02
CA ASN A 22 23.74 15.80 -3.15
C ASN A 22 23.14 15.31 -4.48
N LEU A 23 23.10 14.00 -4.73
CA LEU A 23 22.48 13.42 -5.93
C LEU A 23 20.98 13.77 -6.02
N PHE A 24 20.22 13.60 -4.92
CA PHE A 24 18.79 13.92 -4.88
C PHE A 24 18.53 15.41 -5.11
N ASN A 25 19.26 16.27 -4.39
CA ASN A 25 19.15 17.72 -4.50
C ASN A 25 19.52 18.23 -5.90
N LYS A 26 20.62 17.71 -6.48
CA LYS A 26 21.05 18.05 -7.85
C LYS A 26 19.96 17.75 -8.88
N ASN A 27 19.35 16.57 -8.78
CA ASN A 27 18.34 16.10 -9.74
C ASN A 27 16.92 16.63 -9.44
N LYS A 28 16.74 17.37 -8.34
CA LYS A 28 15.45 17.91 -7.87
C LYS A 28 14.35 16.85 -7.82
N VAL A 29 14.70 15.66 -7.33
CA VAL A 29 13.75 14.55 -7.13
C VAL A 29 13.37 14.51 -5.65
N TYR A 30 12.10 14.20 -5.36
CA TYR A 30 11.56 14.12 -3.99
C TYR A 30 11.85 15.38 -3.16
N GLN A 31 11.64 16.55 -3.76
CA GLN A 31 11.85 17.83 -3.12
C GLN A 31 10.66 18.17 -2.24
N PHE A 32 10.94 18.66 -1.04
CA PHE A 32 9.91 19.12 -0.13
C PHE A 32 9.20 20.37 -0.69
N PRO A 33 7.89 20.53 -0.41
CA PRO A 33 7.11 21.67 -0.86
C PRO A 33 7.62 23.04 -0.39
N ASP A 34 8.41 23.09 0.69
CA ASP A 34 9.02 24.31 1.23
C ASP A 34 10.21 24.82 0.41
N GLY A 35 10.66 24.05 -0.59
CA GLY A 35 11.77 24.37 -1.46
C GLY A 35 13.15 24.29 -0.79
N ARG A 36 13.22 23.87 0.49
CA ARG A 36 14.51 23.68 1.17
C ARG A 36 15.14 22.37 0.69
N PRO A 37 16.47 22.31 0.49
CA PRO A 37 17.13 21.05 0.10
C PRO A 37 16.96 19.94 1.15
N LEU A 38 17.06 18.70 0.72
CA LEU A 38 17.20 17.53 1.59
C LEU A 38 18.52 17.65 2.39
N THR A 39 18.50 17.27 3.66
CA THR A 39 19.69 17.20 4.52
C THR A 39 20.06 15.75 4.86
N THR A 40 21.27 15.54 5.38
CA THR A 40 21.71 14.22 5.87
C THR A 40 20.82 13.69 6.99
N ASP A 41 20.36 14.55 7.89
CA ASP A 41 19.49 14.16 9.01
C ASP A 41 18.10 13.75 8.52
N ASP A 42 17.56 14.45 7.52
CA ASP A 42 16.29 14.08 6.86
C ASP A 42 16.41 12.70 6.20
N PHE A 43 17.53 12.45 5.50
CA PHE A 43 17.79 11.18 4.85
C PHE A 43 17.95 10.04 5.88
N ASP A 44 18.76 10.22 6.91
CA ASP A 44 18.97 9.24 7.98
C ASP A 44 17.66 8.87 8.70
N LEU A 45 16.84 9.87 9.06
CA LEU A 45 15.55 9.62 9.66
C LEU A 45 14.63 8.83 8.71
N THR A 46 14.61 9.20 7.43
CA THR A 46 13.82 8.49 6.41
C THR A 46 14.24 7.03 6.30
N MET A 47 15.55 6.76 6.27
CA MET A 47 16.11 5.41 6.18
C MET A 47 15.63 4.54 7.36
N LYS A 48 15.62 5.09 8.57
CA LYS A 48 15.18 4.40 9.79
C LYS A 48 13.67 4.21 9.84
N VAL A 49 12.89 5.26 9.61
CA VAL A 49 11.42 5.21 9.67
C VAL A 49 10.84 4.30 8.59
N LYS A 50 11.40 4.34 7.36
CA LYS A 50 10.95 3.47 6.27
C LYS A 50 11.51 2.04 6.32
N GLU A 51 12.41 1.75 7.25
CA GLU A 51 13.16 0.48 7.34
C GLU A 51 13.79 0.13 5.99
N VAL A 52 14.57 1.09 5.47
CA VAL A 52 15.17 0.97 4.14
C VAL A 52 16.38 0.04 4.22
N GLN A 53 16.28 -1.16 3.63
CA GLN A 53 17.41 -2.06 3.48
C GLN A 53 17.18 -3.10 2.37
N PRO A 54 18.13 -3.28 1.43
CA PRO A 54 19.33 -2.46 1.20
C PRO A 54 19.07 -1.19 0.37
N PHE A 55 19.99 -0.22 0.47
CA PHE A 55 20.10 0.96 -0.40
C PHE A 55 21.34 0.81 -1.28
N PHE A 56 21.14 0.75 -2.59
CA PHE A 56 22.18 0.52 -3.60
C PHE A 56 22.66 1.82 -4.20
N LEU A 57 23.98 1.91 -4.41
CA LEU A 57 24.67 3.01 -5.06
C LEU A 57 25.23 2.51 -6.38
N LEU A 58 24.96 3.24 -7.46
CA LEU A 58 25.57 3.02 -8.76
C LEU A 58 26.64 4.08 -8.98
N ARG A 59 27.89 3.65 -9.12
CA ARG A 59 29.04 4.51 -9.38
C ARG A 59 29.56 4.29 -10.79
N GLN A 60 29.98 5.36 -11.44
CA GLN A 60 30.72 5.33 -12.70
C GLN A 60 32.04 6.05 -12.49
N ASN A 61 33.16 5.34 -12.66
CA ASN A 61 34.50 5.88 -12.42
C ASN A 61 34.62 6.51 -11.01
N GLY A 62 34.09 5.82 -9.99
CA GLY A 62 34.08 6.25 -8.58
C GLY A 62 33.00 7.28 -8.20
N LYS A 63 32.40 7.99 -9.15
CA LYS A 63 31.37 9.02 -8.89
C LYS A 63 29.98 8.39 -8.77
N LEU A 64 29.20 8.77 -7.76
CA LEU A 64 27.79 8.36 -7.66
C LEU A 64 26.97 8.95 -8.82
N VAL A 65 26.36 8.06 -9.62
CA VAL A 65 25.53 8.42 -10.78
C VAL A 65 24.11 7.88 -10.69
N GLY A 66 23.81 7.03 -9.70
CA GLY A 66 22.46 6.54 -9.49
C GLY A 66 22.27 5.75 -8.21
N THR A 67 21.02 5.41 -7.90
CA THR A 67 20.64 4.65 -6.72
C THR A 67 19.31 3.91 -6.93
N SER A 68 19.12 2.86 -6.13
CA SER A 68 17.86 2.12 -5.96
C SER A 68 17.78 1.61 -4.53
N ALA A 69 16.59 1.46 -3.96
CA ALA A 69 16.46 0.93 -2.60
C ALA A 69 15.16 0.14 -2.38
N PHE A 70 15.23 -0.69 -1.34
CA PHE A 70 14.14 -1.49 -0.84
C PHE A 70 13.72 -1.01 0.55
N PHE A 71 12.42 -0.94 0.81
CA PHE A 71 11.89 -0.42 2.08
C PHE A 71 10.57 -1.07 2.47
N LYS A 72 10.24 -1.02 3.76
CA LYS A 72 9.07 -1.72 4.32
C LYS A 72 7.83 -0.85 4.44
N PHE A 73 8.00 0.47 4.46
CA PHE A 73 6.91 1.42 4.67
C PHE A 73 6.76 2.37 3.50
N ILE A 74 5.53 2.45 3.00
CA ILE A 74 5.04 3.56 2.19
C ILE A 74 4.06 4.39 3.02
N THR A 75 3.55 5.48 2.44
CA THR A 75 2.56 6.37 3.06
C THR A 75 1.33 5.61 3.58
N HIS A 76 0.97 4.48 2.97
CA HIS A 76 -0.31 3.82 3.25
C HIS A 76 -0.23 2.36 3.71
N GLU A 77 0.96 1.76 3.78
CA GLU A 77 1.13 0.32 4.04
C GLU A 77 2.47 0.02 4.71
N CYS A 78 2.45 -1.03 5.53
CA CYS A 78 3.61 -1.68 6.10
C CYS A 78 3.66 -3.11 5.56
N LEU A 79 4.81 -3.51 5.02
CA LEU A 79 5.03 -4.88 4.58
C LEU A 79 5.67 -5.73 5.67
N ASP A 80 5.44 -7.03 5.56
CA ASP A 80 6.05 -8.03 6.42
C ASP A 80 7.57 -8.16 6.20
N THR A 81 8.24 -8.94 7.04
CA THR A 81 9.69 -9.16 6.97
C THR A 81 10.15 -9.76 5.65
N ASP A 82 9.29 -10.53 4.98
CA ASP A 82 9.63 -11.27 3.77
C ASP A 82 9.16 -10.53 2.50
N SER A 83 8.53 -9.37 2.62
CA SER A 83 8.10 -8.55 1.48
C SER A 83 8.77 -7.18 1.48
N SER A 84 8.94 -6.53 0.32
CA SER A 84 9.52 -5.18 0.29
C SER A 84 8.94 -4.33 -0.83
N PHE A 85 8.87 -3.02 -0.62
CA PHE A 85 8.66 -2.07 -1.70
C PHE A 85 9.99 -1.80 -2.43
N SER A 86 9.90 -1.50 -3.71
CA SER A 86 10.97 -0.99 -4.57
C SER A 86 10.50 0.35 -5.14
N GLY A 87 11.20 1.45 -4.83
CA GLY A 87 10.69 2.79 -5.15
C GLY A 87 11.72 3.88 -5.43
N PHE A 88 12.95 3.80 -4.88
CA PHE A 88 13.95 4.85 -5.02
C PHE A 88 14.83 4.71 -6.27
N LEU A 89 14.28 4.51 -7.47
CA LEU A 89 15.12 4.51 -8.67
C LEU A 89 15.44 5.95 -9.11
N LEU A 90 16.69 6.36 -8.91
CA LEU A 90 17.20 7.64 -9.42
C LEU A 90 18.50 7.41 -10.19
N ILE A 91 18.54 7.87 -11.44
CA ILE A 91 19.78 7.99 -12.23
C ILE A 91 19.98 9.46 -12.56
N ASP A 92 21.20 9.95 -12.32
CA ASP A 92 21.62 11.31 -12.65
C ASP A 92 21.29 11.61 -14.12
N SER A 93 20.62 12.74 -14.37
CA SER A 93 20.23 13.14 -15.72
C SER A 93 21.38 13.14 -16.74
N GLU A 94 22.61 13.45 -16.32
CA GLU A 94 23.80 13.46 -17.17
C GLU A 94 24.26 12.05 -17.57
N ASN A 95 23.82 11.03 -16.85
CA ASN A 95 24.24 9.64 -16.99
C ASN A 95 23.07 8.69 -17.31
N ARG A 96 21.93 9.23 -17.78
CA ARG A 96 20.74 8.45 -18.20
C ARG A 96 20.99 7.69 -19.52
N GLY A 97 21.98 6.80 -19.53
CA GLY A 97 22.16 5.79 -20.56
C GLY A 97 21.38 4.52 -20.22
N GLY A 98 20.89 3.81 -21.24
CA GLY A 98 20.26 2.49 -21.05
C GLY A 98 21.19 1.46 -20.40
N GLN A 99 22.51 1.59 -20.60
CA GLN A 99 23.52 0.71 -20.03
C GLN A 99 23.59 0.80 -18.49
N ALA A 100 23.60 2.01 -17.93
CA ALA A 100 23.69 2.23 -16.47
C ALA A 100 22.46 1.66 -15.75
N ILE A 101 21.27 1.91 -16.29
CA ILE A 101 20.01 1.38 -15.78
C ILE A 101 20.01 -0.15 -15.83
N SER A 102 20.38 -0.72 -16.97
CA SER A 102 20.39 -2.18 -17.16
C SER A 102 21.40 -2.85 -16.24
N TYR A 103 22.58 -2.25 -16.05
CA TYR A 103 23.60 -2.75 -15.12
C TYR A 103 23.10 -2.74 -13.67
N LEU A 104 22.54 -1.62 -13.20
CA LEU A 104 21.99 -1.52 -11.84
C LEU A 104 20.90 -2.58 -11.60
N TYR A 105 19.97 -2.74 -12.54
CA TYR A 105 18.91 -3.73 -12.41
C TYR A 105 19.43 -5.16 -12.41
N ARG A 106 20.36 -5.49 -13.31
CA ARG A 106 21.00 -6.81 -13.33
C ARG A 106 21.61 -7.14 -11.98
N THR A 107 22.39 -6.22 -11.42
CA THR A 107 23.04 -6.44 -10.12
C THR A 107 22.01 -6.58 -8.99
N ILE A 108 20.92 -5.82 -9.02
CA ILE A 108 19.82 -5.96 -8.04
C ILE A 108 19.13 -7.31 -8.19
N LEU A 109 18.87 -7.78 -9.42
CA LEU A 109 18.26 -9.09 -9.68
C LEU A 109 19.11 -10.23 -9.16
N GLU A 110 20.42 -10.18 -9.40
CA GLU A 110 21.39 -11.16 -8.89
C GLU A 110 21.42 -11.20 -7.36
N GLN A 111 21.20 -10.05 -6.69
CA GLN A 111 21.17 -9.97 -5.23
C GLN A 111 19.80 -10.26 -4.62
N ILE A 112 18.68 -10.10 -5.34
CA ILE A 112 17.31 -10.23 -4.81
C ILE A 112 17.09 -11.56 -4.08
N ALA A 113 17.62 -12.67 -4.61
CA ALA A 113 17.50 -13.98 -3.96
C ALA A 113 18.19 -14.04 -2.59
N GLN A 114 19.29 -13.30 -2.43
CA GLN A 114 20.08 -13.22 -1.20
C GLN A 114 19.46 -12.29 -0.16
N LEU A 115 18.59 -11.36 -0.56
CA LEU A 115 17.92 -10.41 0.35
C LEU A 115 16.80 -11.04 1.18
N GLY A 116 16.45 -12.30 0.92
CA GLY A 116 15.41 -13.01 1.66
C GLY A 116 13.98 -12.68 1.25
N PHE A 117 13.76 -11.66 0.40
CA PHE A 117 12.43 -11.26 -0.04
C PHE A 117 11.70 -12.35 -0.84
N SER A 118 10.39 -12.41 -0.66
CA SER A 118 9.45 -13.33 -1.28
C SER A 118 8.53 -12.57 -2.22
N ASN A 119 8.04 -11.40 -1.82
CA ASN A 119 7.25 -10.52 -2.67
C ASN A 119 7.93 -9.16 -2.79
N LEU A 120 7.90 -8.58 -3.99
CA LEU A 120 8.23 -7.18 -4.18
C LEU A 120 6.98 -6.41 -4.58
N PHE A 121 6.86 -5.20 -4.06
CA PHE A 121 5.79 -4.26 -4.39
C PHE A 121 6.39 -2.96 -4.90
N THR A 122 5.62 -2.17 -5.63
CA THR A 122 5.99 -0.80 -6.01
C THR A 122 4.73 0.03 -6.21
N GLU A 123 4.84 1.34 -5.99
CA GLU A 123 3.78 2.30 -6.26
C GLU A 123 4.25 3.26 -7.34
N ILE A 124 3.63 3.18 -8.52
CA ILE A 124 4.03 4.02 -9.65
C ILE A 124 2.83 4.81 -10.14
N SER A 125 2.98 6.13 -10.23
CA SER A 125 1.99 7.01 -10.83
C SER A 125 1.60 6.52 -12.22
N LYS A 126 0.28 6.40 -12.49
CA LYS A 126 -0.23 5.98 -13.80
C LYS A 126 0.22 6.90 -14.95
N TYR A 127 0.70 8.10 -14.63
CA TYR A 127 1.21 9.09 -15.56
C TYR A 127 2.70 8.95 -15.88
N ASN A 128 3.48 8.23 -15.05
CA ASN A 128 4.90 7.98 -15.25
C ASN A 128 5.11 6.75 -16.17
N LYS A 129 4.82 6.93 -17.46
CA LYS A 129 4.92 5.86 -18.47
C LYS A 129 6.31 5.20 -18.53
N PRO A 130 7.43 5.94 -18.46
CA PRO A 130 8.76 5.33 -18.47
C PRO A 130 8.97 4.38 -17.29
N SER A 131 8.62 4.78 -16.06
CA SER A 131 8.81 3.93 -14.88
C SER A 131 7.87 2.73 -14.89
N LEU A 132 6.64 2.88 -15.38
CA LEU A 132 5.72 1.76 -15.59
C LEU A 132 6.29 0.73 -16.58
N SER A 133 6.81 1.17 -17.72
CA SER A 133 7.42 0.27 -18.71
C SER A 133 8.64 -0.46 -18.13
N LEU A 134 9.48 0.26 -17.38
CA LEU A 134 10.67 -0.30 -16.75
C LEU A 134 10.33 -1.31 -15.65
N SER A 135 9.34 -1.01 -14.80
CA SER A 135 8.90 -1.93 -13.75
C SER A 135 8.35 -3.25 -14.30
N ARG A 136 7.68 -3.22 -15.45
CA ARG A 136 7.17 -4.44 -16.11
C ARG A 136 8.28 -5.38 -16.54
N LEU A 137 9.44 -4.85 -16.96
CA LEU A 137 10.62 -5.66 -17.27
C LEU A 137 11.15 -6.41 -16.03
N ASN A 138 10.90 -5.88 -14.83
CA ASN A 138 11.28 -6.49 -13.55
C ASN A 138 10.16 -7.33 -12.92
N GLY A 139 9.18 -7.74 -13.75
CA GLY A 139 8.08 -8.59 -13.32
C GLY A 139 7.02 -7.92 -12.47
N PHE A 140 7.00 -6.58 -12.37
CA PHE A 140 5.90 -5.88 -11.68
C PHE A 140 4.65 -5.82 -12.58
N ARG A 141 3.53 -6.32 -12.04
CA ARG A 141 2.24 -6.34 -12.73
C ARG A 141 1.10 -5.94 -11.79
N GLU A 142 -0.02 -5.54 -12.39
CA GLU A 142 -1.27 -5.37 -11.65
C GLU A 142 -1.77 -6.75 -11.21
N TYR A 143 -2.31 -6.83 -10.00
CA TYR A 143 -2.81 -8.05 -9.35
C TYR A 143 -4.19 -7.78 -8.71
N SER A 144 -4.80 -8.80 -8.12
CA SER A 144 -6.17 -8.77 -7.63
C SER A 144 -6.44 -7.69 -6.58
N GLN A 145 -5.42 -7.28 -5.81
CA GLN A 145 -5.50 -6.21 -4.82
C GLN A 145 -4.87 -4.89 -5.28
N THR A 146 -4.53 -4.75 -6.58
CA THR A 146 -4.05 -3.46 -7.11
C THR A 146 -5.08 -2.36 -6.86
N TYR A 147 -4.63 -1.31 -6.18
CA TYR A 147 -5.35 -0.06 -5.99
C TYR A 147 -4.66 1.10 -6.69
N GLU A 148 -5.43 2.16 -6.93
CA GLU A 148 -4.95 3.51 -7.18
C GLU A 148 -5.13 4.33 -5.90
N ASP A 149 -4.06 4.98 -5.43
CA ASP A 149 -4.08 5.81 -4.23
C ASP A 149 -4.55 7.25 -4.50
N ILE A 150 -4.44 8.09 -3.47
CA ILE A 150 -4.79 9.52 -3.51
C ILE A 150 -3.94 10.33 -4.50
N LEU A 151 -2.78 9.81 -4.91
CA LEU A 151 -1.78 10.46 -5.76
C LEU A 151 -1.72 9.86 -7.17
N HIS A 152 -2.67 8.97 -7.50
CA HIS A 152 -2.71 8.23 -8.75
C HIS A 152 -1.58 7.22 -8.95
N CYS A 153 -0.91 6.83 -7.86
CA CYS A 153 0.02 5.71 -7.84
C CYS A 153 -0.72 4.39 -7.81
N ARG A 154 -0.26 3.44 -8.61
CA ARG A 154 -0.80 2.08 -8.66
C ARG A 154 0.13 1.12 -7.94
N SER A 155 -0.43 0.34 -7.03
CA SER A 155 0.27 -0.78 -6.41
C SER A 155 0.45 -1.91 -7.41
N LEU A 156 1.70 -2.26 -7.70
CA LEU A 156 2.10 -3.38 -8.55
C LEU A 156 2.86 -4.40 -7.70
N ARG A 157 2.77 -5.68 -8.07
CA ARG A 157 3.46 -6.78 -7.38
C ARG A 157 4.37 -7.53 -8.36
N SER A 158 5.51 -7.98 -7.85
CA SER A 158 6.42 -8.91 -8.53
C SER A 158 6.66 -10.14 -7.66
N ASN A 159 6.38 -11.32 -8.23
CA ASN A 159 6.68 -12.63 -7.64
C ASN A 159 8.11 -13.11 -7.99
N LEU A 160 8.88 -12.26 -8.67
CA LEU A 160 10.21 -12.58 -9.18
C LEU A 160 11.16 -13.17 -8.14
N PRO A 161 11.23 -12.69 -6.87
CA PRO A 161 12.12 -13.29 -5.88
C PRO A 161 11.88 -14.78 -5.64
N LYS A 162 10.62 -15.24 -5.64
CA LYS A 162 10.26 -16.66 -5.44
C LYS A 162 10.82 -17.53 -6.56
N VAL A 163 10.70 -17.02 -7.78
CA VAL A 163 11.15 -17.71 -8.98
C VAL A 163 12.68 -17.73 -9.05
N ILE A 164 13.36 -16.59 -8.81
CA ILE A 164 14.83 -16.51 -8.81
C ILE A 164 15.46 -17.41 -7.74
N LYS A 165 14.88 -17.49 -6.53
CA LYS A 165 15.34 -18.40 -5.47
C LYS A 165 15.42 -19.87 -5.91
N THR A 166 14.64 -20.26 -6.92
CA THR A 166 14.65 -21.63 -7.46
C THR A 166 15.83 -21.88 -8.40
N PHE A 167 16.36 -20.84 -9.04
CA PHE A 167 17.49 -20.92 -9.98
C PHE A 167 18.86 -20.82 -9.31
N CYS A 168 18.95 -20.21 -8.13
CA CYS A 168 20.21 -19.99 -7.42
C CYS A 168 20.83 -21.25 -6.77
N LEU A 169 20.29 -22.45 -7.01
CA LEU A 169 20.63 -23.65 -6.25
C LEU A 169 21.16 -24.84 -7.08
N SER A 170 21.06 -24.82 -8.42
CA SER A 170 21.37 -25.99 -9.25
C SER A 170 22.72 -25.90 -9.97
N ASP A 171 23.43 -27.03 -10.05
CA ASP A 171 24.66 -27.24 -10.85
C ASP A 171 24.40 -28.17 -12.05
N TYR A 172 23.23 -28.01 -12.70
CA TYR A 172 22.85 -28.84 -13.83
C TYR A 172 23.67 -28.43 -15.06
N HIS A 173 24.39 -29.37 -15.68
CA HIS A 173 25.37 -29.11 -16.75
C HIS A 173 26.57 -28.20 -16.39
N GLY A 174 26.84 -27.90 -15.12
CA GLY A 174 27.78 -26.79 -14.82
C GLY A 174 27.22 -25.42 -15.22
N LYS A 175 25.92 -25.33 -15.55
CA LYS A 175 25.29 -24.10 -16.00
C LYS A 175 24.96 -23.23 -14.80
N THR A 176 25.70 -22.15 -14.65
CA THR A 176 25.20 -20.95 -13.98
C THR A 176 24.15 -20.33 -14.90
N TYR A 177 22.88 -20.37 -14.51
CA TYR A 177 21.82 -19.67 -15.24
C TYR A 177 22.19 -18.19 -15.39
N ASP A 178 22.23 -17.70 -16.62
CA ASP A 178 22.47 -16.29 -16.88
C ASP A 178 21.18 -15.51 -16.60
N LEU A 179 21.06 -14.99 -15.38
CA LEU A 179 19.92 -14.19 -14.93
C LEU A 179 19.68 -12.96 -15.83
N SER A 180 20.66 -12.51 -16.62
CA SER A 180 20.47 -11.40 -17.57
C SER A 180 19.58 -11.77 -18.77
N THR A 181 19.41 -13.07 -19.04
CA THR A 181 18.48 -13.58 -20.07
C THR A 181 17.09 -13.90 -19.54
N PHE A 182 16.81 -13.59 -18.28
CA PHE A 182 15.53 -13.89 -17.66
C PHE A 182 14.40 -13.04 -18.22
N GLU A 183 13.32 -13.68 -18.65
CA GLU A 183 12.11 -13.03 -19.14
C GLU A 183 10.85 -13.72 -18.58
N ILE A 184 9.84 -12.92 -18.20
CA ILE A 184 8.50 -13.42 -17.83
C ILE A 184 7.62 -13.40 -19.07
N LEU A 185 7.42 -14.57 -19.67
CA LEU A 185 6.57 -14.77 -20.85
C LEU A 185 5.08 -14.61 -20.51
N GLU A 186 4.67 -15.12 -19.35
CA GLU A 186 3.26 -15.14 -18.95
C GLU A 186 3.11 -15.15 -17.43
N GLU A 187 2.10 -14.45 -16.92
CA GLU A 187 1.74 -14.47 -15.50
C GLU A 187 0.22 -14.38 -15.38
N ILE A 188 -0.39 -15.39 -14.77
CA ILE A 188 -1.84 -15.53 -14.62
C ILE A 188 -2.17 -15.75 -13.16
N GLU A 189 -2.95 -14.84 -12.58
CA GLU A 189 -3.39 -14.90 -11.20
C GLU A 189 -4.75 -15.62 -11.09
N ASP A 190 -4.86 -16.55 -10.14
CA ASP A 190 -6.11 -17.10 -9.64
C ASP A 190 -6.41 -16.43 -8.30
N SER A 191 -7.25 -15.40 -8.33
CA SER A 191 -7.61 -14.63 -7.14
C SER A 191 -8.42 -15.42 -6.11
N VAL A 192 -9.14 -16.46 -6.55
CA VAL A 192 -9.95 -17.32 -5.66
C VAL A 192 -9.03 -18.22 -4.84
N ARG A 193 -8.02 -18.80 -5.49
CA ARG A 193 -7.03 -19.66 -4.82
C ARG A 193 -5.87 -18.88 -4.20
N LYS A 194 -5.73 -17.59 -4.52
CA LYS A 194 -4.58 -16.74 -4.17
C LYS A 194 -3.26 -17.36 -4.65
N GLU A 195 -3.31 -17.85 -5.87
CA GLU A 195 -2.21 -18.52 -6.55
C GLU A 195 -1.86 -17.76 -7.82
N THR A 196 -0.61 -17.86 -8.25
CA THR A 196 -0.17 -17.27 -9.52
C THR A 196 0.65 -18.28 -10.30
N PHE A 197 0.25 -18.51 -11.55
CA PHE A 197 1.02 -19.26 -12.53
C PHE A 197 1.97 -18.30 -13.24
N ILE A 198 3.25 -18.69 -13.37
CA ILE A 198 4.28 -17.87 -14.01
C ILE A 198 5.04 -18.74 -15.00
N ARG A 199 5.16 -18.28 -16.23
CA ARG A 199 5.96 -18.90 -17.29
C ARG A 199 7.13 -17.99 -17.63
N THR A 200 8.33 -18.54 -17.60
CA THR A 200 9.56 -17.78 -17.77
C THR A 200 10.48 -18.41 -18.79
N GLN A 201 11.36 -17.62 -19.37
CA GLN A 201 12.49 -18.08 -20.16
C GLN A 201 13.79 -17.59 -19.51
N ILE A 202 14.78 -18.47 -19.40
CA ILE A 202 16.13 -18.11 -18.94
C ILE A 202 17.15 -19.04 -19.58
N SER A 203 18.23 -18.48 -20.12
CA SER A 203 19.30 -19.23 -20.79
C SER A 203 18.77 -20.19 -21.87
N ASN A 204 17.75 -19.75 -22.62
CA ASN A 204 17.00 -20.51 -23.62
C ASN A 204 16.21 -21.72 -23.11
N GLU A 205 16.00 -21.83 -21.80
CA GLU A 205 15.14 -22.83 -21.18
C GLU A 205 13.83 -22.18 -20.74
N GLU A 206 12.71 -22.81 -21.09
CA GLU A 206 11.38 -22.42 -20.62
C GLU A 206 11.01 -23.18 -19.35
N LEU A 207 10.57 -22.45 -18.32
CA LEU A 207 10.14 -23.01 -17.04
C LEU A 207 8.77 -22.48 -16.67
N SER A 208 8.02 -23.27 -15.91
CA SER A 208 6.73 -22.85 -15.36
C SER A 208 6.67 -23.08 -13.86
N PHE A 209 6.07 -22.12 -13.17
CA PHE A 209 5.95 -22.08 -11.72
C PHE A 209 4.50 -21.86 -11.31
N LYS A 210 4.14 -22.34 -10.13
CA LYS A 210 2.97 -21.85 -9.39
C LYS A 210 3.41 -21.42 -8.01
N VAL A 211 2.98 -20.23 -7.60
CA VAL A 211 3.33 -19.61 -6.32
C VAL A 211 2.06 -19.24 -5.56
N GLN A 212 2.17 -19.19 -4.23
CA GLN A 212 1.16 -18.61 -3.34
C GLN A 212 1.67 -17.29 -2.79
N ASP A 213 0.79 -16.34 -2.52
CA ASP A 213 1.17 -15.01 -2.00
C ASP A 213 1.95 -15.12 -0.67
N GLN A 214 1.52 -16.04 0.19
CA GLN A 214 2.04 -16.29 1.54
C GLN A 214 3.24 -17.27 1.59
N ALA A 215 3.65 -17.83 0.44
CA ALA A 215 4.80 -18.73 0.37
C ALA A 215 6.05 -17.98 -0.09
N SER A 216 7.20 -18.38 0.43
CA SER A 216 8.50 -17.82 0.07
C SER A 216 9.11 -18.46 -1.19
N LEU A 217 8.58 -19.61 -1.60
CA LEU A 217 9.03 -20.40 -2.75
C LEU A 217 7.84 -20.87 -3.58
N PRO A 218 8.05 -21.29 -4.84
CA PRO A 218 7.04 -21.98 -5.62
C PRO A 218 6.63 -23.31 -4.99
N TYR A 219 5.38 -23.73 -5.15
CA TYR A 219 4.94 -25.08 -4.77
C TYR A 219 4.98 -26.05 -5.97
N PHE A 220 5.22 -25.52 -7.17
CA PHE A 220 5.23 -26.22 -8.44
C PHE A 220 6.38 -25.71 -9.30
N LEU A 221 7.08 -26.64 -9.95
CA LEU A 221 8.05 -26.37 -11.01
C LEU A 221 7.84 -27.36 -12.16
N LYS A 222 7.83 -26.86 -13.39
CA LYS A 222 7.83 -27.66 -14.62
C LYS A 222 8.96 -27.21 -15.53
N MET A 223 9.70 -28.20 -16.03
CA MET A 223 10.74 -28.07 -17.06
C MET A 223 10.43 -29.04 -18.21
N ALA A 224 11.20 -28.99 -19.30
CA ALA A 224 11.09 -29.96 -20.39
C ALA A 224 11.34 -31.42 -19.93
N LEU A 225 12.16 -31.62 -18.89
CA LEU A 225 12.57 -32.94 -18.41
C LEU A 225 11.60 -33.57 -17.39
N PHE A 226 10.99 -32.75 -16.54
CA PHE A 226 10.15 -33.20 -15.43
C PHE A 226 9.19 -32.11 -14.94
N GLN A 227 8.25 -32.53 -14.10
CA GLN A 227 7.41 -31.65 -13.27
C GLN A 227 7.46 -32.14 -11.82
N LEU A 228 7.52 -31.20 -10.87
CA LEU A 228 7.48 -31.48 -9.44
C LEU A 228 6.49 -30.52 -8.75
N GLU A 229 5.54 -31.05 -7.99
CA GLU A 229 4.48 -30.28 -7.34
C GLU A 229 4.17 -30.80 -5.94
N ILE A 230 3.92 -29.88 -4.99
CA ILE A 230 3.25 -30.20 -3.74
C ILE A 230 1.74 -30.07 -3.98
N VAL A 231 1.05 -31.20 -4.13
CA VAL A 231 -0.39 -31.27 -4.41
C VAL A 231 -1.19 -31.33 -3.11
N GLN A 232 -2.35 -30.68 -3.08
CA GLN A 232 -3.31 -30.76 -1.98
C GLN A 232 -4.59 -31.45 -2.45
N GLU A 233 -4.93 -32.58 -1.83
CA GLU A 233 -6.13 -33.36 -2.13
C GLU A 233 -6.83 -33.75 -0.82
N ALA A 234 -8.11 -33.43 -0.68
CA ALA A 234 -8.91 -33.74 0.52
C ALA A 234 -8.22 -33.37 1.86
N GLY A 235 -7.54 -32.20 1.88
CA GLY A 235 -6.82 -31.70 3.06
C GLY A 235 -5.51 -32.43 3.39
N ARG A 236 -5.04 -33.33 2.52
CA ARG A 236 -3.73 -33.98 2.64
C ARG A 236 -2.79 -33.46 1.56
N TYR A 237 -1.52 -33.34 1.93
CA TYR A 237 -0.45 -32.90 1.04
C TYR A 237 0.40 -34.08 0.60
N SER A 238 0.78 -34.07 -0.67
CA SER A 238 1.71 -35.03 -1.25
C SER A 238 2.63 -34.35 -2.23
N LEU A 239 3.88 -34.78 -2.28
CA LEU A 239 4.79 -34.42 -3.36
C LEU A 239 4.54 -35.37 -4.54
N GLN A 240 4.35 -34.82 -5.73
CA GLN A 240 4.15 -35.56 -6.97
C GLN A 240 5.21 -35.15 -8.00
N ALA A 241 5.76 -36.14 -8.71
CA ALA A 241 6.72 -35.96 -9.78
C ALA A 241 6.25 -36.64 -11.06
N ASP A 242 6.25 -35.90 -12.17
CA ASP A 242 6.05 -36.43 -13.51
C ASP A 242 7.36 -36.35 -14.30
N PHE A 243 7.71 -37.43 -14.98
CA PHE A 243 8.97 -37.58 -15.71
C PHE A 243 8.66 -37.51 -17.21
N PHE A 244 9.23 -36.52 -17.91
CA PHE A 244 9.00 -36.29 -19.34
C PHE A 244 10.17 -36.72 -20.23
N SER A 245 11.38 -36.83 -19.66
CA SER A 245 12.57 -37.34 -20.34
C SER A 245 13.16 -38.55 -19.60
N ASP A 246 13.72 -39.49 -20.37
CA ASP A 246 14.50 -40.63 -19.85
C ASP A 246 15.87 -40.24 -19.27
N ASP A 247 16.26 -38.98 -19.40
CA ASP A 247 17.49 -38.47 -18.80
C ASP A 247 17.38 -38.25 -17.30
N VAL A 248 16.16 -38.11 -16.77
CA VAL A 248 15.93 -38.06 -15.33
C VAL A 248 15.90 -39.48 -14.78
N GLU A 249 16.87 -39.82 -13.93
CA GLU A 249 17.00 -41.15 -13.35
C GLU A 249 16.10 -41.30 -12.12
N LYS A 250 16.19 -40.33 -11.20
CA LYS A 250 15.47 -40.31 -9.92
C LYS A 250 15.44 -38.90 -9.34
N ILE A 251 14.53 -38.67 -8.41
CA ILE A 251 14.49 -37.44 -7.61
C ILE A 251 14.72 -37.83 -6.16
N GLN A 252 15.81 -37.34 -5.57
CA GLN A 252 16.09 -37.48 -4.14
C GLN A 252 15.43 -36.33 -3.39
N VAL A 253 14.66 -36.64 -2.36
CA VAL A 253 13.82 -35.66 -1.66
C VAL A 253 14.18 -35.64 -0.19
N LYS A 254 14.32 -34.44 0.38
CA LYS A 254 14.50 -34.17 1.80
C LYS A 254 13.35 -33.34 2.34
N ILE A 255 12.73 -33.82 3.41
CA ILE A 255 11.63 -33.17 4.14
C ILE A 255 12.02 -33.13 5.62
N GLY A 256 12.46 -31.98 6.11
CA GLY A 256 13.07 -31.87 7.44
C GLY A 256 14.26 -32.83 7.57
N ARG A 257 14.14 -33.85 8.43
CA ARG A 257 15.17 -34.91 8.62
C ARG A 257 14.95 -36.15 7.75
N ARG A 258 13.80 -36.28 7.07
CA ARG A 258 13.45 -37.46 6.27
C ARG A 258 14.03 -37.37 4.87
N LEU A 259 14.61 -38.47 4.39
CA LEU A 259 15.04 -38.66 3.01
C LEU A 259 14.13 -39.66 2.29
N SER A 260 13.85 -39.44 1.01
CA SER A 260 13.00 -40.31 0.18
C SER A 260 13.38 -40.19 -1.29
N ILE A 261 12.92 -41.13 -2.13
CA ILE A 261 13.24 -41.16 -3.56
C ILE A 261 11.93 -41.27 -4.36
N LEU A 262 11.78 -40.44 -5.39
CA LEU A 262 10.76 -40.57 -6.41
C LEU A 262 11.38 -41.06 -7.72
N ASN A 263 10.67 -41.92 -8.44
CA ASN A 263 11.06 -42.43 -9.76
C ASN A 263 9.82 -42.75 -10.60
N ARG A 264 10.00 -43.21 -11.85
CA ARG A 264 8.87 -43.51 -12.75
C ARG A 264 7.83 -44.49 -12.18
N LYS A 265 8.23 -45.40 -11.28
CA LYS A 265 7.35 -46.36 -10.59
C LYS A 265 6.67 -45.75 -9.36
N HIS A 266 7.41 -44.94 -8.59
CA HIS A 266 6.95 -44.30 -7.37
C HIS A 266 7.00 -42.79 -7.55
N ARG A 267 5.96 -42.25 -8.19
CA ARG A 267 5.86 -40.83 -8.57
C ARG A 267 5.35 -39.92 -7.46
N ARG A 268 4.85 -40.49 -6.36
CA ARG A 268 4.14 -39.75 -5.33
C ARG A 268 4.60 -40.12 -3.93
N LEU A 269 4.75 -39.11 -3.07
CA LEU A 269 5.17 -39.24 -1.67
C LEU A 269 4.21 -38.46 -0.78
N SER A 270 3.62 -39.12 0.22
CA SER A 270 2.73 -38.45 1.20
C SER A 270 3.53 -37.57 2.15
N LEU A 271 3.09 -36.32 2.33
CA LEU A 271 3.69 -35.33 3.24
C LEU A 271 2.89 -35.20 4.55
N GLY A 272 1.56 -35.36 4.51
CA GLY A 272 0.68 -35.35 5.69
C GLY A 272 -0.39 -34.25 5.66
N LYS A 273 -0.72 -33.66 6.83
CA LYS A 273 -1.80 -32.65 7.00
C LYS A 273 -1.31 -31.32 7.62
N HIS A 274 -0.01 -31.07 7.66
CA HIS A 274 0.51 -29.82 8.25
C HIS A 274 0.10 -28.59 7.43
N ALA A 275 0.05 -27.44 8.09
CA ALA A 275 -0.30 -26.16 7.45
C ALA A 275 0.82 -25.60 6.56
N ARG A 276 2.03 -26.16 6.60
CA ARG A 276 3.16 -25.72 5.77
C ARG A 276 4.06 -26.91 5.47
N TYR A 277 4.49 -27.01 4.22
CA TYR A 277 5.46 -27.99 3.75
C TYR A 277 6.56 -27.31 2.96
N ALA A 278 7.80 -27.53 3.38
CA ALA A 278 9.00 -27.19 2.62
C ALA A 278 9.71 -28.47 2.20
N VAL A 279 10.06 -28.55 0.92
CA VAL A 279 10.68 -29.72 0.29
C VAL A 279 11.97 -29.27 -0.39
N GLN A 280 13.06 -29.98 -0.12
CA GLN A 280 14.30 -29.87 -0.90
C GLN A 280 14.42 -31.11 -1.77
N ALA A 281 14.71 -30.95 -3.05
CA ALA A 281 14.80 -32.05 -4.01
C ALA A 281 16.04 -31.91 -4.89
N ASN A 282 16.71 -33.03 -5.14
CA ASN A 282 17.80 -33.16 -6.11
C ASN A 282 17.33 -34.09 -7.22
N ILE A 283 17.11 -33.53 -8.41
CA ILE A 283 16.74 -34.26 -9.62
C ILE A 283 18.04 -34.77 -10.24
N VAL A 284 18.30 -36.07 -10.09
CA VAL A 284 19.48 -36.73 -10.63
C VAL A 284 19.20 -37.09 -12.08
N THR A 285 20.02 -36.54 -12.97
CA THR A 285 19.97 -36.83 -14.39
C THR A 285 21.27 -37.49 -14.84
N LYS A 286 21.29 -38.02 -16.07
CA LYS A 286 22.51 -38.53 -16.71
C LYS A 286 23.61 -37.46 -16.89
N GLN A 287 23.26 -36.17 -16.86
CA GLN A 287 24.13 -35.05 -17.23
C GLN A 287 24.44 -34.11 -16.04
N GLY A 288 23.92 -34.40 -14.84
CA GLY A 288 24.11 -33.59 -13.65
C GLY A 288 22.92 -33.62 -12.69
N THR A 289 22.94 -32.75 -11.68
CA THR A 289 21.87 -32.65 -10.68
C THR A 289 21.21 -31.26 -10.71
N ILE A 290 19.88 -31.23 -10.76
CA ILE A 290 19.09 -30.00 -10.58
C ILE A 290 18.60 -29.96 -9.14
N ALA A 291 19.01 -28.96 -8.36
CA ALA A 291 18.47 -28.75 -7.02
C ALA A 291 17.24 -27.85 -7.08
N VAL A 292 16.18 -28.24 -6.38
CA VAL A 292 14.90 -27.55 -6.35
C VAL A 292 14.44 -27.44 -4.90
N GLN A 293 13.86 -26.29 -4.54
CA GLN A 293 13.14 -26.12 -3.29
C GLN A 293 11.71 -25.72 -3.59
N LEU A 294 10.76 -26.42 -2.95
CA LEU A 294 9.35 -26.12 -3.08
C LEU A 294 8.75 -25.82 -1.71
N GLU A 295 7.77 -24.93 -1.69
CA GLU A 295 6.99 -24.64 -0.50
C GLU A 295 5.51 -24.53 -0.83
N ARG A 296 4.68 -25.20 -0.02
CA ARG A 296 3.23 -24.97 -0.01
C ARG A 296 2.77 -24.63 1.39
N CYS A 297 2.03 -23.54 1.50
CA CYS A 297 1.34 -23.12 2.71
C CYS A 297 -0.15 -23.46 2.55
N GLY A 298 -0.78 -23.82 3.67
CA GLY A 298 -2.24 -23.87 3.74
C GLY A 298 -2.81 -22.48 3.51
N ASN A 299 -4.00 -22.41 2.92
CA ASN A 299 -4.66 -21.14 2.69
C ASN A 299 -4.91 -20.45 4.03
N GLN A 300 -4.08 -19.45 4.34
CA GLN A 300 -4.34 -18.54 5.44
C GLN A 300 -5.27 -17.46 4.92
N SER A 301 -6.51 -17.44 5.41
CA SER A 301 -7.32 -16.24 5.32
C SER A 301 -6.60 -15.15 6.11
N LEU A 302 -6.49 -13.95 5.51
CA LEU A 302 -6.21 -12.75 6.30
C LEU A 302 -7.25 -12.72 7.43
N GLY A 303 -6.80 -12.51 8.67
CA GLY A 303 -7.70 -12.52 9.82
C GLY A 303 -8.83 -11.52 9.62
N GLU A 304 -10.01 -11.84 10.15
CA GLU A 304 -11.10 -10.86 10.22
C GLU A 304 -10.86 -9.91 11.39
N SER A 305 -11.34 -8.67 11.26
CA SER A 305 -11.34 -7.74 12.38
C SER A 305 -12.28 -8.24 13.48
N GLN A 306 -11.80 -8.26 14.72
CA GLN A 306 -12.58 -8.67 15.87
C GLN A 306 -13.44 -7.50 16.37
N LEU A 307 -14.77 -7.65 16.39
CA LEU A 307 -15.66 -6.68 17.01
C LEU A 307 -15.54 -6.74 18.54
N LEU A 308 -15.49 -5.58 19.20
CA LEU A 308 -15.46 -5.47 20.64
C LEU A 308 -16.87 -5.28 21.22
N GLU A 309 -17.06 -5.68 22.47
CA GLU A 309 -18.31 -5.46 23.22
C GLU A 309 -18.45 -3.98 23.62
N GLN A 310 -17.32 -3.32 23.91
CA GLN A 310 -17.28 -1.91 24.27
C GLN A 310 -17.38 -0.97 23.07
N SER A 311 -18.05 0.15 23.30
CA SER A 311 -18.05 1.33 22.42
C SER A 311 -17.35 2.50 23.11
N PHE A 312 -16.88 3.47 22.34
CA PHE A 312 -16.21 4.66 22.88
C PHE A 312 -16.66 5.92 22.13
N CYS A 313 -17.12 6.94 22.85
CA CYS A 313 -17.59 8.22 22.28
C CYS A 313 -18.57 8.06 21.11
N GLY A 314 -19.49 7.09 21.18
CA GLY A 314 -20.46 6.81 20.12
C GLY A 314 -19.92 6.03 18.92
N TYR A 315 -18.64 5.62 18.93
CA TYR A 315 -18.04 4.76 17.92
C TYR A 315 -18.09 3.29 18.34
N ARG A 316 -18.42 2.42 17.39
CA ARG A 316 -18.26 0.97 17.55
C ARG A 316 -16.79 0.61 17.37
N LEU A 317 -16.23 -0.17 18.29
CA LEU A 317 -14.82 -0.53 18.25
C LEU A 317 -14.58 -1.90 17.60
N LYS A 318 -13.52 -1.99 16.80
CA LYS A 318 -13.02 -3.25 16.23
C LYS A 318 -11.50 -3.30 16.40
N VAL A 319 -10.92 -4.49 16.56
CA VAL A 319 -9.47 -4.69 16.46
C VAL A 319 -9.16 -5.31 15.10
N SER A 320 -8.28 -4.69 14.33
CA SER A 320 -7.86 -5.21 13.02
C SER A 320 -7.03 -6.49 13.17
N HIS A 321 -6.87 -7.24 12.09
CA HIS A 321 -5.98 -8.41 12.06
C HIS A 321 -4.50 -8.06 12.28
N GLU A 322 -4.14 -6.78 12.20
CA GLU A 322 -2.80 -6.24 12.49
C GLU A 322 -2.67 -5.68 13.92
N GLY A 323 -3.72 -5.79 14.72
CA GLY A 323 -3.79 -5.35 16.11
C GLY A 323 -4.15 -3.88 16.30
N SER A 324 -4.47 -3.12 15.24
CA SER A 324 -4.91 -1.72 15.36
C SER A 324 -6.31 -1.63 15.96
N LEU A 325 -6.57 -0.61 16.78
CA LEU A 325 -7.91 -0.29 17.27
C LEU A 325 -8.61 0.64 16.27
N LEU A 326 -9.77 0.20 15.76
CA LEU A 326 -10.56 0.89 14.75
C LEU A 326 -11.83 1.49 15.38
N PHE A 327 -12.11 2.75 15.05
CA PHE A 327 -13.30 3.48 15.50
C PHE A 327 -14.26 3.59 14.32
N CYS A 328 -15.43 2.96 14.41
CA CYS A 328 -16.34 2.80 13.28
C CYS A 328 -17.70 3.46 13.52
N LYS A 329 -18.28 4.03 12.46
CA LYS A 329 -19.71 4.37 12.34
C LYS A 329 -20.33 3.48 11.25
N GLY A 330 -21.20 2.55 11.65
CA GLY A 330 -21.61 1.45 10.76
C GLY A 330 -20.39 0.63 10.34
N GLU A 331 -20.24 0.38 9.04
CA GLU A 331 -19.06 -0.31 8.48
C GLU A 331 -17.90 0.62 8.11
N ARG A 332 -18.09 1.95 8.18
CA ARG A 332 -17.05 2.92 7.87
C ARG A 332 -16.08 3.08 9.05
N VAL A 333 -14.79 2.88 8.79
CA VAL A 333 -13.71 3.25 9.71
C VAL A 333 -13.50 4.77 9.63
N VAL A 334 -13.59 5.44 10.77
CA VAL A 334 -13.41 6.89 10.90
C VAL A 334 -12.00 7.20 11.40
N PHE A 335 -11.57 6.50 12.45
CA PHE A 335 -10.24 6.61 13.02
C PHE A 335 -9.59 5.23 13.19
N GLU A 336 -8.27 5.21 13.18
CA GLU A 336 -7.46 4.04 13.52
C GLU A 336 -6.34 4.46 14.46
N ASP A 337 -6.29 3.85 15.64
CA ASP A 337 -5.14 3.91 16.54
C ASP A 337 -4.29 2.66 16.30
N THR A 338 -3.13 2.84 15.64
CA THR A 338 -2.33 1.71 15.19
C THR A 338 -1.75 0.93 16.37
N PHE A 339 -1.57 -0.37 16.19
CA PHE A 339 -0.58 -1.07 17.00
C PHE A 339 0.82 -0.57 16.64
N ILE A 340 1.83 -0.79 17.48
CA ILE A 340 3.20 -0.41 17.15
C ILE A 340 3.62 -0.98 15.79
N MET A 341 4.15 -0.13 14.94
CA MET A 341 4.42 -0.40 13.54
C MET A 341 5.92 -0.65 13.32
N PHE A 342 6.23 -1.83 12.80
CA PHE A 342 7.51 -2.24 12.24
C PHE A 342 7.27 -3.45 11.33
N SER A 343 8.22 -3.82 10.47
CA SER A 343 8.05 -5.02 9.64
C SER A 343 7.97 -6.29 10.49
N ARG A 344 6.77 -6.87 10.59
CA ARG A 344 6.47 -8.05 11.42
C ARG A 344 6.42 -9.32 10.56
N PRO A 345 6.80 -10.49 11.10
CA PRO A 345 6.63 -11.75 10.37
C PRO A 345 5.15 -12.06 10.08
N LEU A 346 4.85 -12.56 8.88
CA LEU A 346 3.49 -12.96 8.45
C LEU A 346 2.82 -13.97 9.38
N THR A 347 3.63 -14.82 10.01
CA THR A 347 3.14 -15.89 10.91
C THR A 347 2.97 -15.44 12.37
N SER A 348 3.10 -14.14 12.63
CA SER A 348 2.81 -13.59 13.94
C SER A 348 1.30 -13.54 14.22
N THR A 349 0.94 -13.52 15.51
CA THR A 349 -0.46 -13.62 15.93
C THR A 349 -0.82 -12.49 16.89
N PHE A 350 -2.08 -12.05 16.83
CA PHE A 350 -2.67 -11.14 17.80
C PHE A 350 -3.69 -11.87 18.67
N LYS A 351 -3.65 -11.58 19.96
CA LYS A 351 -4.67 -11.99 20.92
C LYS A 351 -5.26 -10.75 21.57
N VAL A 352 -6.58 -10.63 21.52
CA VAL A 352 -7.33 -9.55 22.14
C VAL A 352 -7.96 -10.06 23.43
N LYS A 353 -7.83 -9.31 24.52
CA LYS A 353 -8.52 -9.57 25.79
C LYS A 353 -9.26 -8.32 26.22
N GLU A 354 -10.58 -8.40 26.16
CA GLU A 354 -11.46 -7.33 26.60
C GLU A 354 -11.74 -7.45 28.10
N LYS A 355 -11.77 -6.32 28.81
CA LYS A 355 -12.05 -6.19 30.25
C LYS A 355 -12.94 -4.96 30.48
N PRO A 356 -13.59 -4.81 31.65
CA PRO A 356 -14.34 -3.60 31.97
C PRO A 356 -13.43 -2.37 31.88
N ASN A 357 -13.77 -1.42 31.01
CA ASN A 357 -13.04 -0.17 30.75
C ASN A 357 -11.56 -0.36 30.35
N SER A 358 -11.19 -1.55 29.86
CA SER A 358 -9.83 -1.78 29.39
C SER A 358 -9.74 -2.84 28.29
N LEU A 359 -8.68 -2.78 27.50
CA LEU A 359 -8.41 -3.71 26.40
C LEU A 359 -6.92 -4.04 26.36
N ASP A 360 -6.58 -5.33 26.32
CA ASP A 360 -5.21 -5.77 26.04
C ASP A 360 -5.14 -6.34 24.62
N ILE A 361 -4.23 -5.82 23.79
CA ILE A 361 -3.89 -6.37 22.47
C ILE A 361 -2.47 -6.92 22.56
N ILE A 362 -2.31 -8.22 22.36
CA ILE A 362 -1.05 -8.94 22.57
C ILE A 362 -0.56 -9.50 21.24
N TRP A 363 0.57 -8.99 20.76
CA TRP A 363 1.31 -9.56 19.63
C TRP A 363 2.26 -10.65 20.12
N SER A 364 2.41 -11.74 19.36
CA SER A 364 3.34 -12.83 19.70
C SER A 364 3.95 -13.50 18.47
N TYR A 365 5.24 -13.83 18.56
CA TYR A 365 5.97 -14.60 17.55
C TYR A 365 7.21 -15.28 18.14
N LYS A 366 7.33 -16.61 18.03
CA LYS A 366 8.51 -17.40 18.49
C LYS A 366 9.03 -17.03 19.90
N GLY A 367 8.12 -16.69 20.82
CA GLY A 367 8.43 -16.28 22.19
C GLY A 367 8.75 -14.78 22.37
N ALA A 368 8.83 -14.00 21.30
CA ALA A 368 8.73 -12.54 21.36
C ALA A 368 7.28 -12.12 21.63
N GLN A 369 7.09 -11.12 22.49
CA GLN A 369 5.77 -10.61 22.86
C GLN A 369 5.80 -9.10 23.07
N ILE A 370 4.75 -8.43 22.56
CA ILE A 370 4.45 -7.02 22.81
C ILE A 370 3.00 -6.94 23.26
N LYS A 371 2.74 -6.27 24.37
CA LYS A 371 1.40 -6.00 24.89
C LYS A 371 1.11 -4.51 24.75
N LYS A 372 -0.02 -4.17 24.15
CA LYS A 372 -0.63 -2.84 24.20
C LYS A 372 -1.80 -2.90 25.18
N SER A 373 -1.70 -2.18 26.29
CA SER A 373 -2.76 -2.04 27.28
C SER A 373 -3.47 -0.71 27.01
N ILE A 374 -4.79 -0.72 26.86
CA ILE A 374 -5.61 0.47 26.61
C ILE A 374 -6.60 0.59 27.76
N ASN A 375 -6.56 1.71 28.47
CA ASN A 375 -7.53 2.05 29.49
C ASN A 375 -8.47 3.12 28.95
N PHE A 376 -9.78 2.87 29.03
CA PHE A 376 -10.81 3.81 28.60
C PHE A 376 -11.30 4.64 29.79
N SER A 377 -11.28 5.96 29.65
CA SER A 377 -12.10 6.87 30.44
C SER A 377 -13.35 7.27 29.64
N GLU A 378 -14.13 8.22 30.15
CA GLU A 378 -15.33 8.73 29.46
C GLU A 378 -15.00 9.30 28.08
N ASP A 379 -13.92 10.07 27.98
CA ASP A 379 -13.56 10.86 26.81
C ASP A 379 -12.12 10.66 26.33
N ALA A 380 -11.33 9.83 27.03
CA ALA A 380 -9.94 9.58 26.68
C ALA A 380 -9.55 8.10 26.71
N LEU A 381 -8.49 7.79 25.97
CA LEU A 381 -7.80 6.51 26.00
C LEU A 381 -6.36 6.75 26.43
N ILE A 382 -5.91 6.00 27.44
CA ILE A 382 -4.51 5.96 27.86
C ILE A 382 -3.94 4.62 27.44
N CYS A 383 -2.92 4.65 26.61
CA CYS A 383 -2.30 3.49 26.03
C CYS A 383 -0.89 3.31 26.60
N GLN A 384 -0.53 2.06 26.93
CA GLN A 384 0.80 1.68 27.41
C GLN A 384 1.32 0.46 26.64
N TYR A 385 2.62 0.43 26.37
CA TYR A 385 3.29 -0.73 25.81
C TYR A 385 4.21 -1.43 26.81
N ASP A 386 4.16 -2.75 26.83
CA ASP A 386 5.11 -3.61 27.53
C ASP A 386 5.69 -4.63 26.55
N CYS A 387 7.01 -4.85 26.56
CA CYS A 387 7.65 -5.82 25.67
C CYS A 387 8.75 -6.65 26.35
N ASN A 388 8.94 -7.88 25.88
CA ASN A 388 10.04 -8.71 26.37
C ASN A 388 11.33 -8.52 25.57
N GLU A 389 12.46 -8.95 26.12
CA GLU A 389 13.78 -8.83 25.47
C GLU A 389 13.82 -9.41 24.05
N LYS A 390 13.12 -10.54 23.82
CA LYS A 390 13.04 -11.17 22.49
C LYS A 390 12.32 -10.29 21.48
N ALA A 391 11.27 -9.58 21.88
CA ALA A 391 10.59 -8.63 21.01
C ALA A 391 11.46 -7.40 20.75
N ARG A 392 12.12 -6.87 21.78
CA ARG A 392 13.03 -5.72 21.65
C ARG A 392 14.16 -6.00 20.65
N ALA A 393 14.75 -7.20 20.71
CA ALA A 393 15.79 -7.64 19.77
C ALA A 393 15.30 -7.79 18.31
N MET A 394 13.99 -7.83 18.08
CA MET A 394 13.40 -7.88 16.73
C MET A 394 13.00 -6.49 16.21
N MET A 395 12.93 -5.48 17.07
CA MET A 395 12.50 -4.14 16.66
C MET A 395 13.61 -3.45 15.86
N PRO A 396 13.26 -2.63 14.87
CA PRO A 396 14.19 -1.69 14.27
C PRO A 396 14.61 -0.62 15.29
N GLN A 397 15.65 0.15 14.97
CA GLN A 397 16.14 1.24 15.82
C GLN A 397 15.05 2.24 16.22
N LEU A 398 14.12 2.54 15.31
CA LEU A 398 12.98 3.41 15.56
C LEU A 398 11.69 2.63 15.37
N VAL A 399 10.88 2.59 16.42
CA VAL A 399 9.51 2.07 16.36
C VAL A 399 8.52 3.21 16.17
N LYS A 400 7.41 2.92 15.49
CA LYS A 400 6.46 3.94 15.01
C LYS A 400 5.07 3.68 15.57
N GLN A 401 4.41 4.69 16.11
CA GLN A 401 3.00 4.65 16.48
C GLN A 401 2.27 5.73 15.68
N GLY A 402 1.05 5.45 15.22
CA GLY A 402 0.27 6.40 14.44
C GLY A 402 -1.18 6.47 14.88
N PHE A 403 -1.78 7.64 14.73
CA PHE A 403 -3.24 7.80 14.75
C PHE A 403 -3.70 8.22 13.35
N ARG A 404 -4.60 7.48 12.72
CA ARG A 404 -5.03 7.76 11.35
C ARG A 404 -6.45 8.30 11.35
N ILE A 405 -6.62 9.44 10.70
CA ILE A 405 -7.92 10.05 10.41
C ILE A 405 -8.26 9.74 8.96
N PHE A 406 -9.29 8.93 8.71
CA PHE A 406 -9.62 8.50 7.35
C PHE A 406 -10.33 9.59 6.53
N ASN A 407 -11.10 10.46 7.19
CA ASN A 407 -11.77 11.55 6.50
C ASN A 407 -10.76 12.65 6.14
N GLN A 408 -10.72 13.09 4.88
CA GLN A 408 -9.89 14.24 4.51
C GLN A 408 -10.41 15.56 5.06
N GLU A 409 -11.70 15.68 5.36
CA GLU A 409 -12.35 16.90 5.83
C GLU A 409 -12.13 17.15 7.33
N HIS A 410 -10.86 17.25 7.71
CA HIS A 410 -10.45 17.68 9.04
C HIS A 410 -9.49 18.88 8.95
N LEU A 411 -9.38 19.61 10.05
CA LEU A 411 -8.49 20.73 10.23
C LEU A 411 -7.38 20.33 11.19
N LEU A 412 -6.16 20.76 10.90
CA LEU A 412 -4.99 20.53 11.77
C LEU A 412 -4.61 21.85 12.41
N LYS A 413 -4.29 21.82 13.70
CA LYS A 413 -3.75 22.99 14.39
C LYS A 413 -2.32 23.29 13.92
N ASP A 414 -2.07 24.55 13.60
CA ASP A 414 -0.78 25.11 13.19
C ASP A 414 -0.56 26.43 13.93
N GLY A 415 0.23 26.39 15.00
CA GLY A 415 0.32 27.47 15.98
C GLY A 415 -1.05 27.79 16.59
N GLU A 416 -1.47 29.05 16.50
CA GLU A 416 -2.78 29.52 17.00
C GLU A 416 -3.94 29.33 16.02
N THR A 417 -3.66 28.82 14.81
CA THR A 417 -4.65 28.72 13.73
C THR A 417 -4.95 27.27 13.34
N TYR A 418 -6.05 27.05 12.62
CA TYR A 418 -6.40 25.76 12.05
C TYR A 418 -6.31 25.83 10.52
N LYS A 419 -5.68 24.83 9.91
CA LYS A 419 -5.50 24.73 8.45
C LYS A 419 -6.21 23.52 7.90
N VAL A 420 -6.79 23.69 6.70
CA VAL A 420 -7.46 22.57 6.01
C VAL A 420 -6.44 21.54 5.57
N ASN A 421 -6.76 20.26 5.79
CA ASN A 421 -6.02 19.16 5.19
C ASN A 421 -6.04 19.26 3.65
N ARG A 422 -4.85 19.42 3.07
CA ARG A 422 -4.62 19.44 1.62
C ARG A 422 -3.73 18.26 1.27
N PRO A 423 -4.30 17.17 0.72
CA PRO A 423 -3.52 15.98 0.42
C PRO A 423 -2.21 16.26 -0.31
N GLY A 424 -1.13 15.75 0.26
CA GLY A 424 0.22 15.94 -0.26
C GLY A 424 0.84 17.34 -0.14
N PHE A 425 0.09 18.36 0.27
CA PHE A 425 0.65 19.67 0.59
C PHE A 425 0.73 19.89 2.10
N TYR A 426 -0.37 19.63 2.80
CA TYR A 426 -0.49 19.87 4.23
C TYR A 426 -1.41 18.82 4.88
N PRO A 427 -0.88 17.94 5.73
CA PRO A 427 0.54 17.68 5.93
C PRO A 427 1.25 17.16 4.66
N GLN A 428 2.57 17.18 4.68
CA GLN A 428 3.41 16.63 3.62
C GLN A 428 3.22 15.10 3.53
N GLU A 429 2.25 14.65 2.73
CA GLU A 429 1.97 13.22 2.49
C GLU A 429 2.73 12.65 1.28
N HIS A 430 3.30 13.53 0.46
CA HIS A 430 3.95 13.19 -0.81
C HIS A 430 5.42 12.82 -0.66
N ASP A 431 6.03 13.12 0.47
CA ASP A 431 7.47 13.14 0.52
C ASP A 431 7.99 11.72 0.74
N ASP A 432 8.74 11.24 -0.24
CA ASP A 432 9.52 10.03 -0.09
C ASP A 432 10.57 10.16 1.03
N PHE A 433 10.79 11.39 1.51
CA PHE A 433 11.65 11.76 2.63
C PHE A 433 10.87 12.43 3.76
N LEU A 434 11.43 12.38 4.97
CA LEU A 434 10.91 13.01 6.16
C LEU A 434 11.81 14.17 6.57
N ARG A 435 11.22 15.29 6.98
CA ARG A 435 11.90 16.38 7.66
C ARG A 435 12.17 16.01 9.11
N ALA A 436 13.45 15.85 9.45
CA ALA A 436 13.86 15.55 10.82
C ALA A 436 13.47 16.66 11.80
N GLY A 437 13.63 17.92 11.38
CA GLY A 437 13.27 19.09 12.20
C GLY A 437 11.77 19.26 12.48
N ALA A 438 10.90 18.51 11.82
CA ALA A 438 9.45 18.56 12.04
C ALA A 438 8.93 17.49 13.02
N PHE A 439 9.82 16.66 13.58
CA PHE A 439 9.49 15.74 14.67
C PHE A 439 9.77 16.39 16.03
N VAL A 440 8.70 16.76 16.73
CA VAL A 440 8.73 17.54 17.98
C VAL A 440 8.05 16.79 19.12
N VAL A 441 8.34 17.17 20.37
CA VAL A 441 7.67 16.64 21.57
C VAL A 441 6.54 17.59 21.93
N GLU A 442 5.46 17.54 21.17
CA GLU A 442 4.27 18.38 21.37
C GLU A 442 3.01 17.54 21.22
N SER A 443 1.89 18.03 21.75
CA SER A 443 0.58 17.42 21.50
C SER A 443 -0.03 17.96 20.22
N PHE A 444 -0.91 17.17 19.60
CA PHE A 444 -1.52 17.47 18.32
C PHE A 444 -3.03 17.60 18.46
N ASP A 445 -3.59 18.65 17.85
CA ASP A 445 -5.02 18.94 17.88
C ASP A 445 -5.62 18.87 16.47
N TYR A 446 -6.76 18.20 16.36
CA TYR A 446 -7.51 18.04 15.12
C TYR A 446 -8.98 18.39 15.33
N GLU A 447 -9.54 19.22 14.45
CA GLU A 447 -11.00 19.41 14.35
C GLU A 447 -11.52 18.53 13.20
N ILE A 448 -12.54 17.71 13.46
CA ILE A 448 -13.18 16.86 12.47
C ILE A 448 -14.67 17.27 12.37
N PRO A 449 -14.99 18.38 11.67
CA PRO A 449 -16.35 18.93 11.61
C PRO A 449 -17.39 17.92 11.13
N SER A 450 -17.04 17.05 10.18
CA SER A 450 -17.93 16.01 9.67
C SER A 450 -18.37 14.96 10.70
N GLU A 451 -17.70 14.95 11.86
CA GLU A 451 -17.92 14.04 12.98
C GLU A 451 -18.27 14.81 14.26
N ASP A 452 -18.41 16.15 14.20
CA ASP A 452 -18.65 17.05 15.34
C ASP A 452 -17.69 16.82 16.52
N CYS A 453 -16.44 16.48 16.20
CA CYS A 453 -15.45 16.00 17.15
C CYS A 453 -14.15 16.81 17.07
N HIS A 454 -13.55 17.06 18.22
CA HIS A 454 -12.17 17.50 18.39
C HIS A 454 -11.35 16.35 18.99
N VAL A 455 -10.18 16.07 18.41
CA VAL A 455 -9.26 15.03 18.88
C VAL A 455 -7.96 15.69 19.32
N HIS A 456 -7.60 15.46 20.58
CA HIS A 456 -6.30 15.82 21.14
C HIS A 456 -5.47 14.55 21.28
N TYR A 457 -4.24 14.57 20.78
CA TYR A 457 -3.34 13.44 20.80
C TYR A 457 -2.01 13.83 21.47
N SER A 458 -1.63 13.11 22.51
CA SER A 458 -0.35 13.25 23.20
C SER A 458 0.54 12.08 22.81
N PRO A 459 1.66 12.31 22.09
CA PRO A 459 2.47 11.25 21.49
C PRO A 459 3.26 10.41 22.48
N LEU A 460 3.64 9.22 22.02
CA LEU A 460 4.56 8.31 22.70
C LEU A 460 5.99 8.89 22.81
N GLY A 461 6.38 9.71 21.85
CA GLY A 461 7.73 10.27 21.72
C GLY A 461 7.72 11.52 20.84
N LYS A 462 8.77 11.72 20.04
CA LYS A 462 8.75 12.78 19.03
C LYS A 462 7.75 12.43 17.96
N ALA A 463 6.94 13.38 17.53
CA ALA A 463 5.92 13.13 16.52
C ALA A 463 5.82 14.26 15.51
N SER A 464 5.24 13.94 14.36
CA SER A 464 5.05 14.86 13.26
C SER A 464 3.72 14.58 12.56
N ASN A 465 3.13 15.59 11.94
CA ASN A 465 1.98 15.39 11.05
C ASN A 465 2.42 14.87 9.66
N GLN A 466 3.71 14.72 9.39
CA GLN A 466 4.22 14.16 8.13
C GLN A 466 3.69 12.74 7.90
N MET A 467 3.39 12.39 6.65
CA MET A 467 2.72 11.14 6.23
C MET A 467 1.21 11.07 6.58
N GLN A 468 0.57 9.95 6.25
CA GLN A 468 -0.87 9.74 6.47
C GLN A 468 -1.24 9.55 7.95
N PHE A 469 -0.31 9.08 8.78
CA PHE A 469 -0.53 8.93 10.21
C PHE A 469 -0.39 10.31 10.86
N ARG A 470 -1.45 10.74 11.51
CA ARG A 470 -1.68 12.09 12.04
C ARG A 470 -2.01 12.02 13.53
N PRO A 471 -0.98 12.06 14.39
CA PRO A 471 0.44 12.19 14.03
C PRO A 471 1.12 10.84 13.87
N LEU A 472 2.31 10.84 13.26
CA LEU A 472 3.27 9.75 13.30
C LEU A 472 4.25 10.03 14.44
N SER A 473 4.20 9.21 15.48
CA SER A 473 5.14 9.24 16.60
C SER A 473 6.26 8.21 16.39
N ILE A 474 7.49 8.61 16.75
CA ILE A 474 8.68 7.76 16.74
C ILE A 474 9.29 7.67 18.13
N CYS A 475 9.79 6.48 18.47
CA CYS A 475 10.48 6.20 19.72
C CYS A 475 11.66 5.26 19.45
N SER A 476 12.73 5.36 20.24
CA SER A 476 13.82 4.39 20.23
C SER A 476 13.31 3.03 20.71
N SER A 477 13.80 1.92 20.14
CA SER A 477 13.50 0.58 20.64
C SER A 477 13.89 0.39 22.11
N ASP A 478 14.91 1.12 22.57
CA ASP A 478 15.43 1.01 23.94
C ASP A 478 14.50 1.68 24.97
N ASP A 479 13.81 2.75 24.56
CA ASP A 479 12.90 3.53 25.41
C ASP A 479 11.43 3.11 25.26
N PHE A 480 11.16 2.10 24.42
CA PHE A 480 9.79 1.70 24.07
C PHE A 480 9.04 0.99 25.20
N ASP A 481 9.74 0.21 26.03
CA ASP A 481 9.08 -0.57 27.09
C ASP A 481 8.64 0.33 28.25
N GLY A 482 7.36 0.23 28.63
CA GLY A 482 6.72 1.13 29.58
C GLY A 482 6.31 2.49 29.00
N SER A 483 6.50 2.71 27.69
CA SER A 483 6.10 3.96 27.03
C SER A 483 4.58 4.13 27.01
N THR A 484 4.11 5.37 27.14
CA THR A 484 2.68 5.72 27.22
C THR A 484 2.32 6.86 26.27
N TYR A 485 1.07 6.87 25.81
CA TYR A 485 0.50 7.94 25.00
C TYR A 485 -1.00 8.04 25.27
N GLN A 486 -1.60 9.17 24.88
CA GLN A 486 -3.01 9.45 25.18
C GLN A 486 -3.74 10.01 23.96
N ILE A 487 -5.01 9.64 23.81
CA ILE A 487 -5.93 10.22 22.83
C ILE A 487 -7.18 10.68 23.58
N GLN A 488 -7.58 11.93 23.41
CA GLN A 488 -8.79 12.49 24.00
C GLN A 488 -9.75 13.00 22.91
N PHE A 489 -11.03 12.68 23.07
CA PHE A 489 -12.11 13.07 22.18
C PHE A 489 -13.00 14.07 22.92
N SER A 490 -13.33 15.18 22.28
CA SER A 490 -14.19 16.21 22.86
C SER A 490 -15.20 16.73 21.84
N PRO A 491 -16.39 17.19 22.26
CA PRO A 491 -17.38 17.76 21.35
C PRO A 491 -16.87 19.04 20.68
N LEU A 492 -17.22 19.24 19.41
CA LEU A 492 -16.93 20.49 18.71
C LEU A 492 -17.98 21.56 19.06
N ASN A 493 -17.69 22.39 20.07
CA ASN A 493 -18.67 23.36 20.60
C ASN A 493 -19.04 24.49 19.62
N GLN A 494 -18.14 24.90 18.72
CA GLN A 494 -18.40 25.76 17.55
C GLN A 494 -17.36 25.45 16.47
N PRO A 495 -17.74 25.02 15.25
CA PRO A 495 -16.77 24.85 14.17
C PRO A 495 -16.18 26.21 13.83
N LYS A 496 -14.86 26.38 14.03
CA LYS A 496 -14.16 27.65 13.74
C LYS A 496 -14.20 28.04 12.27
N ALA A 497 -14.52 27.09 11.38
CA ALA A 497 -14.75 27.31 9.97
C ALA A 497 -16.15 26.79 9.55
N GLN A 498 -17.14 27.69 9.51
CA GLN A 498 -18.38 27.40 8.78
C GLN A 498 -18.07 27.28 7.26
N PRO A 499 -18.82 26.48 6.49
CA PRO A 499 -18.64 26.43 5.05
C PRO A 499 -18.98 27.79 4.43
N PHE A 500 -17.96 28.59 4.10
CA PHE A 500 -18.11 29.83 3.36
C PHE A 500 -18.48 29.52 1.90
N PHE A 501 -19.77 29.62 1.60
CA PHE A 501 -20.27 29.94 0.28
C PHE A 501 -21.35 30.99 0.52
N ASP A 502 -21.08 32.23 0.08
CA ASP A 502 -22.01 33.34 0.23
C ASP A 502 -23.24 33.14 -0.66
N GLN A 503 -24.21 32.40 -0.12
CA GLN A 503 -25.49 32.12 -0.76
C GLN A 503 -26.33 33.40 -0.96
N LEU A 504 -26.03 34.47 -0.23
CA LEU A 504 -26.72 35.74 -0.39
C LEU A 504 -26.30 36.41 -1.71
N VAL A 505 -25.01 36.34 -2.05
CA VAL A 505 -24.45 36.93 -3.29
C VAL A 505 -24.63 36.03 -4.52
N TYR A 506 -24.66 34.70 -4.35
CA TYR A 506 -24.73 33.76 -5.47
C TYR A 506 -26.05 32.99 -5.50
N GLN A 507 -26.89 33.28 -6.49
CA GLN A 507 -28.22 32.68 -6.65
C GLN A 507 -28.20 31.44 -7.57
N PRO A 508 -29.06 30.43 -7.31
CA PRO A 508 -29.13 29.24 -8.13
C PRO A 508 -29.64 29.55 -9.55
N SER A 509 -28.95 29.01 -10.54
CA SER A 509 -29.27 29.13 -11.96
C SER A 509 -30.06 27.91 -12.45
N SER A 510 -31.00 28.12 -13.37
CA SER A 510 -31.79 27.06 -14.02
C SER A 510 -31.06 26.37 -15.17
N LYS A 511 -29.78 26.69 -15.38
CA LYS A 511 -28.97 26.11 -16.46
C LYS A 511 -28.88 24.59 -16.33
N ASN A 512 -29.21 23.88 -17.41
CA ASN A 512 -28.99 22.44 -17.48
C ASN A 512 -27.49 22.12 -17.59
N LEU A 513 -26.95 21.51 -16.54
CA LEU A 513 -25.57 21.06 -16.36
C LEU A 513 -25.34 19.60 -16.77
N LEU A 514 -26.40 18.79 -16.92
CA LEU A 514 -26.27 17.38 -17.36
C LEU A 514 -25.61 17.27 -18.73
N LYS A 515 -25.77 18.27 -19.60
CA LYS A 515 -25.09 18.32 -20.91
C LYS A 515 -23.55 18.36 -20.82
N TYR A 516 -22.99 18.69 -19.65
CA TYR A 516 -21.55 18.67 -19.40
C TYR A 516 -21.09 17.38 -18.70
N VAL A 517 -22.01 16.49 -18.35
CA VAL A 517 -21.72 15.18 -17.78
C VAL A 517 -21.43 14.20 -18.92
N SER A 518 -20.42 13.35 -18.74
CA SER A 518 -20.02 12.32 -19.69
C SER A 518 -19.32 11.17 -18.98
N GLN A 519 -19.15 10.03 -19.64
CA GLN A 519 -18.51 8.84 -19.06
C GLN A 519 -19.19 8.41 -17.75
N LEU A 520 -20.53 8.48 -17.71
CA LEU A 520 -21.33 8.05 -16.58
C LEU A 520 -21.20 6.52 -16.43
N ALA A 521 -20.91 6.07 -15.22
CA ALA A 521 -20.74 4.66 -14.89
C ALA A 521 -21.24 4.39 -13.47
N LEU A 522 -21.91 3.25 -13.29
CA LEU A 522 -22.24 2.69 -11.98
C LEU A 522 -21.36 1.45 -11.78
N GLU A 523 -20.50 1.48 -10.77
CA GLU A 523 -19.48 0.45 -10.55
C GLU A 523 -19.47 0.02 -9.09
N GLN A 524 -19.16 -1.25 -8.83
CA GLN A 524 -18.89 -1.74 -7.47
C GLN A 524 -17.74 -0.96 -6.84
N GLU A 525 -17.76 -0.80 -5.52
CA GLU A 525 -16.63 -0.31 -4.72
C GLU A 525 -16.34 -1.25 -3.55
N HIS A 526 -15.09 -1.20 -3.06
CA HIS A 526 -14.61 -2.02 -1.95
C HIS A 526 -14.31 -1.12 -0.74
N GLY A 527 -15.31 -0.35 -0.33
CA GLY A 527 -15.24 0.59 0.79
C GLY A 527 -15.03 2.05 0.39
N TYR A 528 -14.95 2.89 1.42
CA TYR A 528 -14.65 4.32 1.31
C TYR A 528 -13.15 4.59 1.33
N GLY A 529 -12.79 5.81 0.93
CA GLY A 529 -11.45 6.36 1.02
C GLY A 529 -10.79 6.55 -0.34
N THR A 530 -9.53 6.96 -0.26
CA THR A 530 -8.76 7.39 -1.41
C THR A 530 -8.01 6.26 -2.10
N LYS A 531 -7.92 5.08 -1.47
CA LYS A 531 -7.51 3.85 -2.15
C LYS A 531 -8.68 3.27 -2.94
N ARG A 532 -8.57 3.29 -4.25
CA ARG A 532 -9.56 2.71 -5.17
C ARG A 532 -9.00 1.43 -5.78
N PHE A 533 -9.52 0.28 -5.37
CA PHE A 533 -9.19 -0.99 -6.02
C PHE A 533 -9.58 -0.96 -7.51
N LEU A 534 -8.73 -1.51 -8.37
CA LEU A 534 -8.91 -1.39 -9.83
C LEU A 534 -9.42 -2.68 -10.48
N LYS A 535 -9.07 -3.86 -9.93
CA LYS A 535 -9.46 -5.17 -10.46
C LYS A 535 -10.74 -5.68 -9.80
N ASN A 536 -11.40 -6.65 -10.44
CA ASN A 536 -12.56 -7.38 -9.92
C ASN A 536 -13.83 -6.55 -9.61
N ARG A 537 -13.92 -5.33 -10.16
CA ARG A 537 -15.09 -4.47 -9.97
C ARG A 537 -16.15 -4.76 -11.02
N LYS A 538 -17.36 -5.08 -10.57
CA LYS A 538 -18.51 -5.20 -11.45
C LYS A 538 -18.92 -3.82 -11.97
N ARG A 539 -19.29 -3.77 -13.25
CA ARG A 539 -19.98 -2.63 -13.86
C ARG A 539 -21.45 -2.96 -13.96
N TYR A 540 -22.28 -2.04 -13.52
CA TYR A 540 -23.72 -2.14 -13.58
C TYR A 540 -24.25 -1.32 -14.75
N ALA A 541 -25.44 -1.70 -15.22
CA ALA A 541 -26.11 -0.99 -16.30
C ALA A 541 -26.44 0.44 -15.87
N THR A 542 -26.27 1.42 -16.76
CA THR A 542 -26.49 2.84 -16.48
C THR A 542 -27.77 3.40 -17.09
N ASP A 543 -28.47 2.60 -17.90
CA ASP A 543 -29.78 2.89 -18.47
C ASP A 543 -30.88 2.93 -17.39
N VAL A 544 -30.66 2.28 -16.25
CA VAL A 544 -31.51 2.35 -15.05
C VAL A 544 -31.47 3.71 -14.34
N LEU A 545 -30.55 4.61 -14.73
CA LEU A 545 -30.38 5.92 -14.10
C LEU A 545 -31.40 6.92 -14.65
N VAL A 546 -32.09 7.63 -13.75
CA VAL A 546 -33.00 8.71 -14.14
C VAL A 546 -32.24 10.04 -14.16
N LEU A 547 -32.16 10.64 -15.35
CA LEU A 547 -31.46 11.90 -15.60
C LEU A 547 -32.48 13.03 -15.79
N ALA A 548 -32.74 13.83 -14.76
CA ALA A 548 -33.76 14.88 -14.80
C ALA A 548 -33.30 16.14 -14.08
N TYR A 549 -33.53 17.33 -14.66
CA TYR A 549 -33.32 18.64 -14.00
C TYR A 549 -32.04 18.76 -13.15
N ASN A 550 -30.88 18.40 -13.72
CA ASN A 550 -29.58 18.40 -13.02
C ASN A 550 -29.43 17.39 -11.88
N GLN A 551 -30.20 16.30 -11.92
CA GLN A 551 -30.12 15.20 -10.98
C GLN A 551 -29.70 13.93 -11.72
N LEU A 552 -28.80 13.18 -11.09
CA LEU A 552 -28.47 11.80 -11.45
C LEU A 552 -29.07 10.92 -10.37
N VAL A 553 -30.18 10.25 -10.66
CA VAL A 553 -30.92 9.46 -9.67
C VAL A 553 -30.79 7.98 -9.95
N ILE A 554 -30.45 7.22 -8.91
CA ILE A 554 -30.51 5.76 -8.87
C ILE A 554 -31.78 5.40 -8.09
N PRO A 555 -32.84 4.89 -8.75
CA PRO A 555 -34.02 4.40 -8.06
C PRO A 555 -33.65 3.31 -7.03
N CYS A 556 -34.42 3.19 -5.95
CA CYS A 556 -34.12 2.27 -4.85
C CYS A 556 -33.99 0.81 -5.32
N GLU A 557 -34.86 0.41 -6.23
CA GLU A 557 -34.91 -0.91 -6.87
C GLU A 557 -33.71 -1.18 -7.81
N ALA A 558 -33.04 -0.13 -8.28
CA ALA A 558 -31.88 -0.21 -9.16
C ALA A 558 -30.54 -0.14 -8.43
N ILE A 559 -30.54 0.05 -7.11
CA ILE A 559 -29.32 0.02 -6.29
C ILE A 559 -28.77 -1.41 -6.28
N PRO A 560 -27.50 -1.63 -6.67
CA PRO A 560 -26.90 -2.97 -6.69
C PRO A 560 -27.00 -3.67 -5.33
N LYS A 561 -27.45 -4.92 -5.27
CA LYS A 561 -27.65 -5.66 -4.02
C LYS A 561 -26.60 -6.74 -3.75
N ASP A 562 -25.70 -6.97 -4.69
CA ASP A 562 -24.64 -7.99 -4.65
C ASP A 562 -23.27 -7.45 -4.20
N CYS A 563 -23.23 -6.21 -3.70
CA CYS A 563 -22.05 -5.59 -3.10
C CYS A 563 -22.45 -4.62 -1.98
N ASP A 564 -21.55 -4.34 -1.04
CA ASP A 564 -21.83 -3.42 0.10
C ASP A 564 -21.76 -1.94 -0.29
N HIS A 565 -20.90 -1.60 -1.24
CA HIS A 565 -20.67 -0.23 -1.67
C HIS A 565 -20.69 -0.15 -3.21
N ALA A 566 -21.23 0.95 -3.72
CA ALA A 566 -21.21 1.27 -5.13
C ALA A 566 -20.77 2.72 -5.36
N ALA A 567 -20.37 3.03 -6.58
CA ALA A 567 -20.05 4.39 -6.99
C ALA A 567 -20.72 4.79 -8.29
N LEU A 568 -21.26 6.01 -8.27
CA LEU A 568 -21.63 6.74 -9.47
C LEU A 568 -20.43 7.61 -9.91
N SER A 569 -19.78 7.21 -10.99
CA SER A 569 -18.62 7.90 -11.56
C SER A 569 -19.00 8.66 -12.83
N PHE A 570 -18.50 9.87 -12.99
CA PHE A 570 -18.70 10.66 -14.20
C PHE A 570 -17.63 11.75 -14.38
N THR A 571 -17.52 12.25 -15.60
CA THR A 571 -16.67 13.38 -15.97
C THR A 571 -17.52 14.61 -16.19
N LEU A 572 -17.23 15.67 -15.44
CA LEU A 572 -17.82 16.99 -15.61
C LEU A 572 -16.90 17.85 -16.49
N LYS A 573 -17.33 18.10 -17.73
CA LYS A 573 -16.57 18.83 -18.76
C LYS A 573 -16.59 20.34 -18.51
N ILE A 574 -15.73 20.80 -17.61
CA ILE A 574 -15.54 22.22 -17.32
C ILE A 574 -14.08 22.58 -17.54
N LYS A 575 -13.85 23.53 -18.45
CA LYS A 575 -12.53 24.05 -18.79
C LYS A 575 -12.21 25.26 -17.92
N GLY A 576 -10.94 25.43 -17.57
CA GLY A 576 -10.43 26.59 -16.86
C GLY A 576 -9.81 26.23 -15.51
N ASN A 577 -9.48 27.26 -14.73
CA ASN A 577 -8.99 27.10 -13.38
C ASN A 577 -10.19 26.84 -12.46
N LEU A 578 -10.14 25.71 -11.76
CA LEU A 578 -11.18 25.27 -10.85
C LEU A 578 -10.59 25.22 -9.44
N LYS A 579 -11.39 25.59 -8.45
CA LYS A 579 -11.01 25.49 -7.04
C LYS A 579 -12.08 24.70 -6.28
N ALA A 580 -11.69 23.74 -5.46
CA ALA A 580 -12.56 23.14 -4.47
C ALA A 580 -12.67 24.07 -3.27
N ILE A 581 -13.87 24.27 -2.74
CA ILE A 581 -14.09 25.12 -1.57
C ILE A 581 -14.28 24.21 -0.35
N ARG A 582 -13.47 24.42 0.69
CA ARG A 582 -13.51 23.67 1.95
C ARG A 582 -13.21 24.60 3.11
N PHE A 583 -14.07 24.66 4.12
CA PHE A 583 -13.80 25.36 5.38
C PHE A 583 -13.12 26.74 5.21
N CYS A 584 -13.72 27.63 4.39
CA CYS A 584 -13.20 28.96 4.03
C CYS A 584 -11.93 29.02 3.17
N GLU A 585 -11.34 27.87 2.83
CA GLU A 585 -10.20 27.79 1.91
C GLU A 585 -10.62 27.37 0.50
N ALA A 586 -9.87 27.87 -0.49
CA ALA A 586 -10.01 27.49 -1.88
C ALA A 586 -8.78 26.69 -2.33
N ILE A 587 -8.98 25.40 -2.59
CA ILE A 587 -7.92 24.47 -3.01
C ILE A 587 -7.94 24.36 -4.53
N PRO A 588 -6.87 24.74 -5.25
CA PRO A 588 -6.85 24.67 -6.71
C PRO A 588 -6.81 23.22 -7.19
N TYR A 589 -7.68 22.89 -8.15
CA TYR A 589 -7.58 21.65 -8.91
C TYR A 589 -6.45 21.75 -9.94
N GLN A 590 -5.28 21.28 -9.55
CA GLN A 590 -4.15 21.08 -10.45
C GLN A 590 -4.36 19.84 -11.34
N ASN A 591 -3.84 19.87 -12.56
CA ASN A 591 -3.99 18.76 -13.50
C ASN A 591 -3.15 17.56 -13.03
N LYS A 592 -3.77 16.38 -12.94
CA LYS A 592 -3.13 15.12 -12.50
C LYS A 592 -2.59 15.16 -11.06
N ALA A 593 -3.14 16.04 -10.23
CA ALA A 593 -2.80 16.16 -8.81
C ALA A 593 -3.65 15.24 -7.93
N HIS A 594 -3.59 15.43 -6.62
CA HIS A 594 -4.25 14.58 -5.63
C HIS A 594 -5.77 14.54 -5.75
N ILE A 595 -6.36 13.46 -5.22
CA ILE A 595 -7.80 13.25 -5.12
C ILE A 595 -8.35 13.92 -3.87
N LEU A 596 -9.37 14.76 -4.06
CA LEU A 596 -10.06 15.51 -3.02
C LEU A 596 -11.37 14.80 -2.61
N GLU A 597 -11.48 14.42 -1.33
CA GLU A 597 -12.67 13.81 -0.71
C GLU A 597 -13.59 14.84 -0.03
N SER A 598 -14.89 14.86 -0.34
CA SER A 598 -15.88 15.76 0.31
C SER A 598 -17.14 14.99 0.69
N LYS A 599 -17.54 15.00 1.96
CA LYS A 599 -18.69 14.27 2.49
C LYS A 599 -19.97 15.06 2.20
N HIS A 600 -20.98 14.39 1.65
CA HIS A 600 -22.31 14.94 1.32
C HIS A 600 -22.38 16.04 0.25
N LYS A 601 -21.41 16.94 0.20
CA LYS A 601 -21.43 18.12 -0.67
C LYS A 601 -20.03 18.43 -1.21
N LEU A 602 -19.93 18.57 -2.53
CA LEU A 602 -18.76 19.08 -3.22
C LEU A 602 -19.07 20.46 -3.80
N VAL A 603 -18.27 21.47 -3.46
CA VAL A 603 -18.42 22.84 -4.00
C VAL A 603 -17.20 23.22 -4.81
N ILE A 604 -17.43 23.59 -6.07
CA ILE A 604 -16.40 23.95 -7.03
C ILE A 604 -16.61 25.40 -7.45
N TYR A 605 -15.56 26.21 -7.37
CA TYR A 605 -15.51 27.54 -7.97
C TYR A 605 -14.84 27.48 -9.35
N ASP A 606 -15.55 27.98 -10.36
CA ASP A 606 -15.07 28.13 -11.75
C ASP A 606 -14.66 29.58 -11.96
N GLU A 607 -13.35 29.85 -11.90
CA GLU A 607 -12.81 31.21 -11.97
C GLU A 607 -13.16 31.90 -13.29
N LYS A 608 -13.14 31.14 -14.39
CA LYS A 608 -13.34 31.69 -15.73
C LYS A 608 -14.75 32.24 -15.91
N GLN A 609 -15.74 31.59 -15.30
CA GLN A 609 -17.14 32.00 -15.39
C GLN A 609 -17.64 32.72 -14.14
N ASN A 610 -16.78 32.95 -13.15
CA ASN A 610 -17.11 33.51 -11.84
C ASN A 610 -18.41 32.92 -11.28
N ARG A 611 -18.43 31.59 -11.13
CA ARG A 611 -19.60 30.84 -10.67
C ARG A 611 -19.21 29.70 -9.75
N TYR A 612 -20.16 29.22 -8.97
CA TYR A 612 -20.01 28.00 -8.19
C TYR A 612 -20.85 26.88 -8.79
N ILE A 613 -20.38 25.66 -8.59
CA ILE A 613 -21.09 24.44 -8.93
C ILE A 613 -21.10 23.57 -7.68
N GLY A 614 -22.29 23.34 -7.14
CA GLY A 614 -22.52 22.45 -6.01
C GLY A 614 -22.98 21.09 -6.50
N LEU A 615 -22.37 20.03 -6.01
CA LEU A 615 -22.88 18.66 -6.10
C LEU A 615 -23.27 18.21 -4.70
N VAL A 616 -24.47 17.66 -4.55
CA VAL A 616 -25.02 17.21 -3.25
C VAL A 616 -25.54 15.79 -3.39
N CYS A 617 -25.20 14.94 -2.42
CA CYS A 617 -25.72 13.59 -2.26
C CYS A 617 -25.76 13.26 -0.76
N GLN A 618 -26.94 13.04 -0.17
CA GLN A 618 -27.08 12.89 1.28
C GLN A 618 -26.35 11.66 1.82
N ASP A 619 -26.34 10.54 1.11
CA ASP A 619 -25.67 9.30 1.56
C ASP A 619 -24.33 9.08 0.85
N GLY A 620 -23.81 10.13 0.19
CA GLY A 620 -22.65 10.03 -0.69
C GLY A 620 -21.39 10.70 -0.17
N VAL A 621 -20.24 10.14 -0.54
CA VAL A 621 -18.93 10.77 -0.41
C VAL A 621 -18.34 11.01 -1.79
N PHE A 622 -17.97 12.26 -2.09
CA PHE A 622 -17.42 12.65 -3.38
C PHE A 622 -15.89 12.58 -3.37
N TYR A 623 -15.33 11.88 -4.34
CA TYR A 623 -13.91 11.91 -4.69
C TYR A 623 -13.74 12.62 -6.02
N SER A 624 -12.88 13.64 -6.05
CA SER A 624 -12.75 14.51 -7.22
C SER A 624 -11.30 14.89 -7.53
N TYR A 625 -10.95 14.91 -8.80
CA TYR A 625 -9.63 15.34 -9.27
C TYR A 625 -9.71 15.84 -10.72
N LYS A 626 -8.74 16.65 -11.14
CA LYS A 626 -8.70 17.20 -12.50
C LYS A 626 -7.73 16.42 -13.37
N GLU A 627 -8.20 15.99 -14.54
CA GLU A 627 -7.39 15.26 -15.50
C GLU A 627 -7.73 15.75 -16.91
N ASN A 628 -6.72 16.17 -17.67
CA ASN A 628 -6.84 16.64 -19.05
C ASN A 628 -7.94 17.71 -19.22
N ASN A 629 -7.95 18.71 -18.35
CA ASN A 629 -8.93 19.82 -18.33
C ASN A 629 -10.39 19.39 -18.13
N SER A 630 -10.62 18.23 -17.53
CA SER A 630 -11.95 17.81 -17.07
C SER A 630 -11.91 17.43 -15.60
N LEU A 631 -13.02 17.63 -14.90
CA LEU A 631 -13.15 17.20 -13.51
C LEU A 631 -13.71 15.78 -13.48
N LYS A 632 -12.94 14.85 -12.93
CA LYS A 632 -13.34 13.47 -12.69
C LYS A 632 -14.00 13.42 -11.31
N ILE A 633 -15.19 12.85 -11.23
CA ILE A 633 -15.98 12.77 -9.99
C ILE A 633 -16.43 11.33 -9.81
N ARG A 634 -16.31 10.85 -8.58
CA ARG A 634 -16.82 9.56 -8.11
C ARG A 634 -17.60 9.80 -6.83
N CYS A 635 -18.89 9.50 -6.80
CA CYS A 635 -19.71 9.54 -5.59
C CYS A 635 -19.91 8.10 -5.09
N VAL A 636 -19.33 7.77 -3.93
CA VAL A 636 -19.43 6.44 -3.29
C VAL A 636 -20.55 6.46 -2.25
N PHE A 637 -21.35 5.41 -2.18
CA PHE A 637 -22.47 5.26 -1.25
C PHE A 637 -22.69 3.78 -0.88
N ASP A 638 -23.37 3.55 0.24
CA ASP A 638 -23.78 2.21 0.71
C ASP A 638 -24.94 1.67 -0.13
N THR A 639 -25.02 0.36 -0.34
CA THR A 639 -26.07 -0.25 -1.17
C THR A 639 -27.31 -0.74 -0.39
N ASN A 640 -27.21 -0.78 0.93
CA ASN A 640 -28.27 -1.19 1.85
C ASN A 640 -29.32 -0.08 2.10
N LEU A 641 -29.32 0.97 1.28
CA LEU A 641 -30.26 2.09 1.35
C LEU A 641 -31.69 1.64 0.99
N THR A 642 -32.66 2.27 1.67
CA THR A 642 -34.11 2.04 1.48
C THR A 642 -34.78 3.14 0.65
N HIS A 643 -33.98 4.04 0.11
CA HIS A 643 -34.41 5.19 -0.68
C HIS A 643 -33.48 5.39 -1.88
N ALA A 644 -33.91 6.21 -2.83
CA ALA A 644 -33.14 6.50 -4.04
C ALA A 644 -31.88 7.32 -3.72
N VAL A 645 -30.78 7.01 -4.41
CA VAL A 645 -29.55 7.81 -4.36
C VAL A 645 -29.66 8.94 -5.38
N ASN A 646 -29.49 10.19 -4.94
CA ASN A 646 -29.65 11.36 -5.80
C ASN A 646 -28.44 12.28 -5.73
N VAL A 647 -27.70 12.37 -6.84
CA VAL A 647 -26.65 13.37 -7.02
C VAL A 647 -27.24 14.58 -7.73
N ARG A 648 -27.46 15.66 -6.98
CA ARG A 648 -27.97 16.93 -7.49
C ARG A 648 -26.81 17.87 -7.83
N ILE A 649 -26.84 18.44 -9.04
CA ILE A 649 -25.86 19.42 -9.53
C ILE A 649 -26.55 20.78 -9.64
N THR A 650 -25.99 21.82 -9.03
CA THR A 650 -26.56 23.18 -9.06
C THR A 650 -25.48 24.20 -9.44
N GLU A 651 -25.77 25.07 -10.41
CA GLU A 651 -24.94 26.25 -10.73
C GLU A 651 -25.42 27.42 -9.85
N TYR A 652 -24.48 28.17 -9.28
CA TYR A 652 -24.75 29.43 -8.59
C TYR A 652 -23.94 30.56 -9.21
N LYS A 653 -24.59 31.69 -9.49
CA LYS A 653 -23.99 32.86 -10.13
C LYS A 653 -24.34 34.14 -9.38
N ARG A 654 -23.49 35.16 -9.51
CA ARG A 654 -23.88 36.51 -9.11
C ARG A 654 -25.06 36.98 -9.96
N SER A 655 -26.07 37.53 -9.29
CA SER A 655 -27.23 38.18 -9.90
C SER A 655 -26.83 39.36 -10.79
#